data_AF-A0A0S3TRR6-F1
#
_entry.id   AF-A0A0S3TRR6-F1
#
_cell.length_a   1.000
_cell.length_b   1.000
_cell.length_c   1.000
_cell.angle_alpha   90.00
_cell.angle_beta   90.00
_cell.angle_gamma   90.00
#
_symmetry.space_group_name_H-M   'P 1'
#
loop_
_entity.id
_entity.type
_entity.pdbx_description
1 polymer ?
#
loop_
_entity_poly.entity_id
_entity_poly.type
_entity_poly.pdbx_seq_one_letter_code
_entity_poly.pdbx_strand_id
1 'polypeptide(L)'
;MQKTMQLGSDRAYDILRSEHQPLDAIFAPKSIAVIGASEREGSVGRTVLWNLISHPFGGTVFPVNPKRHSVLGIKAYPNIAAVPEPVDLAIVITPASTVPGVIGECVDAGVKGAIVLSAGFKEIGTTGAELEQQVLQQVRRGKMRLIGPNCLGVMNPHTGLNATFAHGMALPGKVGFISQSGALCTAILDWSFRENVGFSAFISIGSMLDVGWGDLIYYLGDDPHTESIVIYMESIGDARSFLSAAREVALTKPIIVIKAGRTAAAAKAAASHTGALAGSDAVFDAALRRCGVLRVKSISELFDMAEVLAKQPRPKGPRLTIVTNAGGPGVLATDALITDGGELAELSPETYAALNELLPPQWSHNNPIDILGDADPMRYAKALEIVAKDPNSNGLLVILTPQAMTDPTQSAYKVKPLARIGKPILASWMGDADVEAGAEILNQASIPTFPFPDTAAHVFNYMWRYNYNLRALYETPVLPEGVDISDRTIAKTIIQTAREAGRTLLTEVESKQILAAYGIPTVTTQVATSAAEAVRLAEEIGYPVVLKVYSETITHKTDVDGVHLNLRDAKAVREAYDAIALSVSTKVGANHFAGVTVQPMVNLKNSYELILGSSIDAQFGPVLLFGTGGQLVEVFQDRALGLPPLNTTLARRMMEQTRIYKALQGVRGRKAVNLEALEQLLVRFSQVVVEQRLIKEIDINPLLVKAEGITENSLVALDARIVLHDLDITEAQLPKLAIRPYPTQYVSSWTTRNGMQVTIRPIRPEDEPLMIKLHHTLSEESVFFRYFHLIKLSQRIAHERLTRLCFLDYDREMALVVDYENPETGEHEVLAVGRLSKLHGTSEAEFAILVSDRYQCQGLGTELLKRLLEVGRDEQLRLISAEILTENSAMQRVCEKLGFRIYPTVDAAVVRAEIKVAGER
;
A
#
# COMPACT_ATOMS: atom_id res chain seq x y z
N MET A 1 -15.10 39.54 -14.21
CA MET A 1 -13.98 38.57 -14.32
C MET A 1 -12.95 38.89 -13.24
N GLN A 2 -13.20 38.47 -12.01
CA GLN A 2 -12.19 38.37 -10.96
C GLN A 2 -12.00 36.87 -10.75
N LYS A 3 -10.81 36.35 -11.05
CA LYS A 3 -10.42 34.99 -10.65
C LYS A 3 -10.39 35.01 -9.12
N THR A 4 -11.38 34.40 -8.50
CA THR A 4 -11.35 34.11 -7.07
C THR A 4 -10.14 33.22 -6.83
N MET A 5 -9.06 33.77 -6.27
CA MET A 5 -7.99 32.96 -5.69
C MET A 5 -8.65 32.07 -4.64
N GLN A 6 -8.72 30.78 -4.92
CA GLN A 6 -9.10 29.78 -3.93
C GLN A 6 -8.14 29.89 -2.75
N LEU A 7 -8.68 30.25 -1.58
CA LEU A 7 -8.00 30.03 -0.32
C LEU A 7 -8.04 28.53 -0.02
N GLY A 8 -6.88 27.87 -0.01
CA GLY A 8 -6.74 26.60 0.71
C GLY A 8 -6.00 25.45 0.01
N SER A 9 -4.81 25.65 -0.54
CA SER A 9 -3.76 24.62 -0.53
C SER A 9 -2.39 25.28 -0.76
N ASP A 10 -1.38 24.77 -0.09
CA ASP A 10 -0.03 25.27 -0.14
C ASP A 10 0.66 24.71 -1.40
N ARG A 11 1.17 25.58 -2.29
CA ARG A 11 1.77 25.20 -3.59
C ARG A 11 2.92 24.20 -3.48
N ALA A 12 3.57 24.06 -2.32
CA ALA A 12 4.62 23.06 -2.10
C ALA A 12 4.11 21.70 -1.58
N TYR A 13 2.81 21.57 -1.30
CA TYR A 13 2.13 20.38 -0.74
C TYR A 13 0.93 19.97 -1.57
N ASP A 14 0.63 20.74 -2.62
CA ASP A 14 -0.10 20.25 -3.77
C ASP A 14 0.80 19.26 -4.52
N ILE A 15 1.11 18.14 -3.84
CA ILE A 15 1.69 16.93 -4.43
C ILE A 15 0.77 16.45 -5.59
N LEU A 16 -0.50 16.81 -5.45
CA LEU A 16 -1.62 16.58 -6.34
C LEU A 16 -1.79 17.75 -7.33
N ARG A 17 -0.79 18.03 -8.16
CA ARG A 17 -0.85 19.16 -9.11
C ARG A 17 -1.96 18.94 -10.15
N SER A 18 -2.82 19.95 -10.30
CA SER A 18 -3.83 20.04 -11.37
C SER A 18 -3.29 20.50 -12.74
N GLU A 19 -2.02 20.90 -12.85
CA GLU A 19 -1.59 21.73 -13.97
C GLU A 19 -0.91 21.01 -15.15
N HIS A 20 -1.02 19.68 -15.31
CA HIS A 20 -0.98 18.93 -16.59
C HIS A 20 -0.88 17.42 -16.28
N GLN A 21 -2.00 16.70 -16.31
CA GLN A 21 -2.01 15.24 -16.10
C GLN A 21 -1.91 14.54 -17.47
N PRO A 22 -1.03 13.54 -17.64
CA PRO A 22 -0.95 12.77 -18.90
C PRO A 22 -2.29 12.15 -19.33
N LEU A 23 -3.19 11.90 -18.37
CA LEU A 23 -4.50 11.31 -18.61
C LEU A 23 -5.62 12.33 -18.91
N ASP A 24 -5.34 13.64 -18.88
CA ASP A 24 -6.31 14.67 -19.27
C ASP A 24 -6.79 14.48 -20.72
N ALA A 25 -5.91 13.97 -21.58
CA ALA A 25 -6.26 13.60 -22.96
C ALA A 25 -7.36 12.53 -23.04
N ILE A 26 -7.61 11.78 -21.96
CA ILE A 26 -8.64 10.75 -21.88
C ILE A 26 -9.88 11.25 -21.13
N PHE A 27 -9.70 11.99 -20.04
CA PHE A 27 -10.80 12.38 -19.14
C PHE A 27 -11.36 13.79 -19.36
N ALA A 28 -10.60 14.66 -20.04
CA ALA A 28 -11.00 16.01 -20.43
C ALA A 28 -10.58 16.35 -21.89
N PRO A 29 -10.86 15.47 -22.88
CA PRO A 29 -10.48 15.71 -24.27
C PRO A 29 -11.28 16.87 -24.88
N LYS A 30 -10.66 17.62 -25.80
CA LYS A 30 -11.37 18.63 -26.62
C LYS A 30 -11.77 18.09 -27.98
N SER A 31 -11.08 17.05 -28.46
CA SER A 31 -11.35 16.39 -29.74
C SER A 31 -11.22 14.87 -29.61
N ILE A 32 -12.21 14.14 -30.12
CA ILE A 32 -12.28 12.68 -30.05
C ILE A 32 -12.45 12.09 -31.45
N ALA A 33 -11.61 11.13 -31.82
CA ALA A 33 -11.79 10.30 -33.01
C ALA A 33 -12.39 8.94 -32.63
N VAL A 34 -13.48 8.54 -33.29
CA VAL A 34 -14.11 7.22 -33.11
C VAL A 34 -13.74 6.30 -34.27
N ILE A 35 -12.70 5.50 -34.08
CA ILE A 35 -12.13 4.62 -35.11
C ILE A 35 -12.85 3.27 -35.10
N GLY A 36 -13.59 2.99 -36.18
CA GLY A 36 -14.56 1.90 -36.21
C GLY A 36 -16.01 2.36 -36.02
N ALA A 37 -16.26 3.67 -36.11
CA ALA A 37 -17.61 4.23 -36.12
C ALA A 37 -18.47 3.58 -37.23
N SER A 38 -19.74 3.29 -36.93
CA SER A 38 -20.63 2.52 -37.79
C SER A 38 -22.08 2.99 -37.63
N GLU A 39 -22.90 2.77 -38.66
CA GLU A 39 -24.35 2.97 -38.57
C GLU A 39 -25.10 1.66 -38.29
N ARG A 40 -24.40 0.53 -38.28
CA ARG A 40 -25.02 -0.78 -38.04
C ARG A 40 -25.67 -0.78 -36.66
N GLU A 41 -26.96 -1.01 -36.62
CA GLU A 41 -27.73 -1.13 -35.38
C GLU A 41 -27.14 -2.21 -34.48
N GLY A 42 -27.11 -1.95 -33.18
CA GLY A 42 -26.49 -2.83 -32.17
C GLY A 42 -24.95 -2.93 -32.22
N SER A 43 -24.26 -2.21 -33.12
CA SER A 43 -22.80 -2.21 -33.12
C SER A 43 -22.21 -1.27 -32.06
N VAL A 44 -21.13 -1.71 -31.40
CA VAL A 44 -20.39 -0.91 -30.40
C VAL A 44 -19.99 0.45 -30.96
N GLY A 45 -19.47 0.50 -32.19
CA GLY A 45 -19.08 1.76 -32.83
C GLY A 45 -20.21 2.74 -33.09
N ARG A 46 -21.45 2.25 -33.28
CA ARG A 46 -22.64 3.09 -33.34
C ARG A 46 -22.98 3.64 -31.95
N THR A 47 -22.99 2.77 -30.94
CA THR A 47 -23.36 3.13 -29.56
C THR A 47 -22.41 4.17 -28.96
N VAL A 48 -21.10 3.99 -29.10
CA VAL A 48 -20.11 4.95 -28.59
C VAL A 48 -20.26 6.31 -29.26
N LEU A 49 -20.39 6.34 -30.59
CA LEU A 49 -20.60 7.59 -31.30
C LEU A 49 -21.91 8.26 -30.85
N TRP A 50 -22.98 7.51 -30.68
CA TRP A 50 -24.26 8.01 -30.18
C TRP A 50 -24.13 8.59 -28.76
N ASN A 51 -23.47 7.88 -27.85
CA ASN A 51 -23.29 8.30 -26.46
C ASN A 51 -22.54 9.62 -26.35
N LEU A 52 -21.50 9.83 -27.17
CA LEU A 52 -20.72 11.07 -27.21
C LEU A 52 -21.51 12.26 -27.76
N ILE A 53 -22.47 12.04 -28.65
CA ILE A 53 -23.26 13.12 -29.26
C ILE A 53 -24.57 13.41 -28.50
N SER A 54 -25.14 12.41 -27.83
CA SER A 54 -26.35 12.57 -27.02
C SER A 54 -26.04 13.19 -25.64
N HIS A 55 -24.79 13.11 -25.18
CA HIS A 55 -24.31 13.74 -23.95
C HIS A 55 -23.17 14.72 -24.31
N PRO A 56 -23.50 16.00 -24.58
CA PRO A 56 -22.50 16.95 -25.03
C PRO A 56 -21.47 17.23 -23.93
N PHE A 57 -20.21 16.91 -24.20
CA PHE A 57 -19.08 17.12 -23.27
C PHE A 57 -18.26 18.38 -23.59
N GLY A 58 -18.72 19.18 -24.55
CA GLY A 58 -18.06 20.43 -24.96
C GLY A 58 -16.91 20.28 -25.97
N GLY A 59 -16.64 19.07 -26.47
CA GLY A 59 -15.61 18.82 -27.50
C GLY A 59 -16.16 18.36 -28.85
N THR A 60 -15.26 18.24 -29.84
CA THR A 60 -15.56 17.82 -31.22
C THR A 60 -15.41 16.31 -31.39
N VAL A 61 -16.34 15.67 -32.10
CA VAL A 61 -16.31 14.21 -32.36
C VAL A 61 -16.13 13.94 -33.85
N PHE A 62 -15.13 13.14 -34.20
CA PHE A 62 -14.76 12.76 -35.56
C PHE A 62 -14.96 11.26 -35.79
N PRO A 63 -16.01 10.82 -36.51
CA PRO A 63 -16.13 9.43 -36.95
C PRO A 63 -15.03 9.07 -37.95
N VAL A 64 -14.34 7.94 -37.73
CA VAL A 64 -13.34 7.41 -38.66
C VAL A 64 -13.80 6.07 -39.21
N ASN A 65 -14.05 6.04 -40.53
CA ASN A 65 -14.49 4.86 -41.26
C ASN A 65 -13.99 4.90 -42.73
N PRO A 66 -13.25 3.89 -43.21
CA PRO A 66 -12.66 3.89 -44.56
C PRO A 66 -13.68 3.76 -45.70
N LYS A 67 -14.91 3.33 -45.43
CA LYS A 67 -15.92 3.00 -46.44
C LYS A 67 -17.05 4.02 -46.55
N ARG A 68 -17.20 4.92 -45.58
CA ARG A 68 -18.35 5.83 -45.48
C ARG A 68 -17.89 7.27 -45.38
N HIS A 69 -18.57 8.16 -46.11
CA HIS A 69 -18.33 9.60 -46.03
C HIS A 69 -19.09 10.27 -44.86
N SER A 70 -20.07 9.58 -44.26
CA SER A 70 -20.79 10.02 -43.06
C SER A 70 -21.22 8.83 -42.20
N VAL A 71 -21.35 9.06 -40.88
CA VAL A 71 -21.90 8.12 -39.90
C VAL A 71 -22.83 8.90 -38.98
N LEU A 72 -24.10 8.49 -38.86
CA LEU A 72 -25.13 9.19 -38.06
C LEU A 72 -25.31 10.66 -38.44
N GLY A 73 -25.16 10.97 -39.73
CA GLY A 73 -25.24 12.35 -40.24
C GLY A 73 -24.01 13.21 -40.00
N ILE A 74 -22.98 12.69 -39.33
CA ILE A 74 -21.71 13.39 -39.07
C ILE A 74 -20.69 13.00 -40.14
N LYS A 75 -19.94 13.97 -40.67
CA LYS A 75 -18.89 13.72 -41.66
C LYS A 75 -17.85 12.75 -41.10
N ALA A 76 -17.59 11.67 -41.86
CA ALA A 76 -16.63 10.65 -41.50
C ALA A 76 -15.34 10.77 -42.32
N TYR A 77 -14.23 10.38 -41.71
CA TYR A 77 -12.89 10.44 -42.30
C TYR A 77 -12.34 9.04 -42.55
N PRO A 78 -11.56 8.82 -43.62
CA PRO A 78 -11.09 7.47 -43.97
C PRO A 78 -10.04 6.91 -43.00
N ASN A 79 -9.25 7.78 -42.37
CA ASN A 79 -8.21 7.46 -41.39
C ASN A 79 -7.96 8.67 -40.47
N ILE A 80 -7.14 8.49 -39.43
CA ILE A 80 -6.86 9.52 -38.43
C ILE A 80 -6.12 10.73 -39.01
N ALA A 81 -5.21 10.51 -39.97
CA ALA A 81 -4.43 11.58 -40.61
C ALA A 81 -5.27 12.53 -41.47
N ALA A 82 -6.47 12.11 -41.91
CA ALA A 82 -7.40 12.94 -42.68
C ALA A 82 -8.27 13.86 -41.81
N VAL A 83 -8.22 13.73 -40.48
CA VAL A 83 -8.95 14.59 -39.55
C VAL A 83 -8.32 15.99 -39.58
N PRO A 84 -9.11 17.08 -39.72
CA PRO A 84 -8.58 18.42 -39.98
C PRO A 84 -8.00 19.13 -38.75
N GLU A 85 -8.15 18.54 -37.55
CA GLU A 85 -7.74 19.13 -36.28
C GLU A 85 -6.96 18.10 -35.46
N PRO A 86 -6.05 18.54 -34.55
CA PRO A 86 -5.37 17.66 -33.62
C PRO A 86 -6.39 16.87 -32.78
N VAL A 87 -6.21 15.56 -32.68
CA VAL A 87 -7.07 14.67 -31.90
C VAL A 87 -6.43 14.41 -30.53
N ASP A 88 -7.15 14.74 -29.45
CA ASP A 88 -6.71 14.43 -28.09
C ASP A 88 -6.88 12.94 -27.77
N LEU A 89 -8.06 12.38 -28.09
CA LEU A 89 -8.46 11.01 -27.75
C LEU A 89 -8.88 10.19 -28.98
N ALA A 90 -8.28 9.02 -29.16
CA ALA A 90 -8.76 8.02 -30.12
C ALA A 90 -9.48 6.86 -29.42
N ILE A 91 -10.74 6.59 -29.78
CA ILE A 91 -11.49 5.41 -29.33
C ILE A 91 -11.46 4.37 -30.44
N VAL A 92 -10.83 3.22 -30.18
CA VAL A 92 -10.56 2.17 -31.16
C VAL A 92 -11.49 0.98 -30.95
N ILE A 93 -12.25 0.65 -32.00
CA ILE A 93 -13.34 -0.35 -31.99
C ILE A 93 -13.22 -1.26 -33.23
N THR A 94 -11.99 -1.46 -33.71
CA THR A 94 -11.67 -2.30 -34.87
C THR A 94 -11.26 -3.71 -34.43
N PRO A 95 -11.31 -4.75 -35.29
CA PRO A 95 -10.83 -6.09 -34.95
C PRO A 95 -9.41 -6.08 -34.35
N ALA A 96 -9.13 -6.94 -33.35
CA ALA A 96 -7.87 -6.93 -32.60
C ALA A 96 -6.62 -6.95 -33.48
N SER A 97 -6.64 -7.70 -34.59
CA SER A 97 -5.51 -7.81 -35.52
C SER A 97 -5.14 -6.51 -36.22
N THR A 98 -6.05 -5.54 -36.31
CA THR A 98 -5.78 -4.24 -36.95
C THR A 98 -5.35 -3.18 -35.93
N VAL A 99 -5.55 -3.42 -34.64
CA VAL A 99 -5.30 -2.42 -33.58
C VAL A 99 -3.84 -1.98 -33.52
N PRO A 100 -2.81 -2.84 -33.62
CA PRO A 100 -1.42 -2.37 -33.63
C PRO A 100 -1.15 -1.32 -34.72
N GLY A 101 -1.65 -1.54 -35.94
CA GLY A 101 -1.50 -0.59 -37.04
C GLY A 101 -2.21 0.74 -36.78
N VAL A 102 -3.47 0.68 -36.31
CA VAL A 102 -4.26 1.87 -35.98
C VAL A 102 -3.60 2.69 -34.87
N ILE A 103 -3.09 2.04 -33.83
CA ILE A 103 -2.35 2.71 -32.74
C ILE A 103 -1.08 3.37 -33.29
N GLY A 104 -0.35 2.72 -34.20
CA GLY A 104 0.78 3.32 -34.90
C GLY A 104 0.40 4.61 -35.64
N GLU A 105 -0.71 4.59 -36.41
CA GLU A 105 -1.21 5.78 -37.11
C GLU A 105 -1.60 6.91 -36.14
N CYS A 106 -2.22 6.58 -35.01
CA CYS A 106 -2.54 7.55 -33.96
C CYS A 106 -1.28 8.20 -33.36
N VAL A 107 -0.24 7.40 -33.11
CA VAL A 107 1.05 7.92 -32.62
C VAL A 107 1.68 8.86 -33.64
N ASP A 108 1.71 8.47 -34.92
CA ASP A 108 2.28 9.29 -35.99
C ASP A 108 1.48 10.59 -36.20
N ALA A 109 0.17 10.57 -35.94
CA ALA A 109 -0.70 11.76 -35.95
C ALA A 109 -0.61 12.62 -34.68
N GLY A 110 0.17 12.22 -33.67
CA GLY A 110 0.37 12.98 -32.43
C GLY A 110 -0.79 12.88 -31.43
N VAL A 111 -1.62 11.84 -31.53
CA VAL A 111 -2.71 11.60 -30.56
C VAL A 111 -2.12 11.31 -29.17
N LYS A 112 -2.72 11.89 -28.13
CA LYS A 112 -2.19 11.84 -26.75
C LYS A 112 -2.85 10.74 -25.90
N GLY A 113 -4.10 10.40 -26.16
CA GLY A 113 -4.83 9.36 -25.44
C GLY A 113 -5.49 8.35 -26.38
N ALA A 114 -5.54 7.09 -25.97
CA ALA A 114 -6.30 6.05 -26.67
C ALA A 114 -7.14 5.20 -25.70
N ILE A 115 -8.33 4.80 -26.14
CA ILE A 115 -9.15 3.79 -25.48
C ILE A 115 -9.38 2.66 -26.49
N VAL A 116 -8.93 1.46 -26.18
CA VAL A 116 -9.15 0.28 -27.03
C VAL A 116 -10.27 -0.56 -26.41
N LEU A 117 -11.45 -0.53 -27.04
CA LEU A 117 -12.62 -1.28 -26.57
C LEU A 117 -12.58 -2.74 -27.02
N SER A 118 -11.88 -3.01 -28.12
CA SER A 118 -11.85 -4.33 -28.74
C SER A 118 -11.25 -5.41 -27.83
N ALA A 119 -11.92 -6.56 -27.79
CA ALA A 119 -11.39 -7.81 -27.27
C ALA A 119 -10.62 -8.59 -28.37
N GLY A 120 -10.01 -9.71 -28.00
CA GLY A 120 -9.16 -10.57 -28.83
C GLY A 120 -7.66 -10.48 -28.52
N PHE A 121 -7.30 -10.14 -27.29
CA PHE A 121 -5.93 -9.91 -26.83
C PHE A 121 -5.49 -11.00 -25.83
N LYS A 122 -4.72 -10.67 -24.79
CA LYS A 122 -4.10 -11.66 -23.89
C LYS A 122 -5.09 -12.68 -23.30
N GLU A 123 -6.36 -12.35 -23.18
CA GLU A 123 -7.43 -13.25 -22.75
C GLU A 123 -7.67 -14.46 -23.68
N ILE A 124 -7.22 -14.40 -24.94
CA ILE A 124 -7.27 -15.54 -25.87
C ILE A 124 -5.98 -16.37 -25.90
N GLY A 125 -4.99 -16.06 -25.05
CA GLY A 125 -3.73 -16.78 -24.93
C GLY A 125 -2.56 -16.12 -25.67
N THR A 126 -1.62 -16.95 -26.16
CA THR A 126 -0.30 -16.50 -26.66
C THR A 126 -0.39 -15.56 -27.86
N THR A 127 -1.20 -15.88 -28.87
CA THR A 127 -1.38 -15.02 -30.06
C THR A 127 -1.92 -13.64 -29.69
N GLY A 128 -2.82 -13.57 -28.70
CA GLY A 128 -3.35 -12.30 -28.24
C GLY A 128 -2.35 -11.50 -27.39
N ALA A 129 -1.50 -12.17 -26.61
CA ALA A 129 -0.41 -11.53 -25.89
C ALA A 129 0.65 -10.92 -26.85
N GLU A 130 0.90 -11.56 -28.01
CA GLU A 130 1.76 -10.99 -29.05
C GLU A 130 1.18 -9.70 -29.64
N LEU A 131 -0.14 -9.63 -29.84
CA LEU A 131 -0.82 -8.40 -30.29
C LEU A 131 -0.67 -7.28 -29.26
N GLU A 132 -0.83 -7.56 -27.97
CA GLU A 132 -0.59 -6.58 -26.90
C GLU A 132 0.85 -6.05 -26.92
N GLN A 133 1.85 -6.92 -27.12
CA GLN A 133 3.24 -6.49 -27.23
C GLN A 133 3.46 -5.56 -28.43
N GLN A 134 2.84 -5.85 -29.58
CA GLN A 134 2.92 -4.97 -30.75
C GLN A 134 2.27 -3.62 -30.48
N VAL A 135 1.09 -3.58 -29.85
CA VAL A 135 0.44 -2.32 -29.43
C VAL A 135 1.35 -1.53 -28.51
N LEU A 136 1.93 -2.16 -27.49
CA LEU A 136 2.81 -1.51 -26.53
C LEU A 136 4.09 -0.95 -27.17
N GLN A 137 4.66 -1.65 -28.15
CA GLN A 137 5.78 -1.14 -28.95
C GLN A 137 5.41 0.15 -29.69
N GLN A 138 4.20 0.23 -30.27
CA GLN A 138 3.74 1.44 -30.94
C GLN A 138 3.53 2.59 -29.95
N VAL A 139 2.85 2.34 -28.84
CA VAL A 139 2.61 3.35 -27.79
C VAL A 139 3.94 3.95 -27.30
N ARG A 140 4.95 3.11 -27.06
CA ARG A 140 6.29 3.53 -26.61
C ARG A 140 7.09 4.38 -27.61
N ARG A 141 6.71 4.41 -28.90
CA ARG A 141 7.31 5.33 -29.89
C ARG A 141 6.89 6.78 -29.66
N GLY A 142 5.75 7.00 -29.00
CA GLY A 142 5.18 8.32 -28.75
C GLY A 142 5.01 8.64 -27.26
N LYS A 143 4.22 9.68 -26.98
CA LYS A 143 3.80 10.07 -25.62
C LYS A 143 2.36 9.68 -25.31
N MET A 144 1.76 8.83 -26.14
CA MET A 144 0.37 8.44 -26.02
C MET A 144 0.17 7.55 -24.80
N ARG A 145 -0.93 7.72 -24.07
CA ARG A 145 -1.37 6.80 -23.01
C ARG A 145 -2.58 5.99 -23.44
N LEU A 146 -2.70 4.74 -23.00
CA LEU A 146 -3.73 3.81 -23.48
C LEU A 146 -4.50 3.13 -22.33
N ILE A 147 -5.84 3.23 -22.36
CA ILE A 147 -6.76 2.42 -21.54
C ILE A 147 -7.29 1.24 -22.34
N GLY A 148 -7.39 0.08 -21.70
CA GLY A 148 -7.74 -1.19 -22.34
C GLY A 148 -6.50 -2.05 -22.65
N PRO A 149 -6.57 -2.96 -23.65
CA PRO A 149 -7.73 -3.29 -24.48
C PRO A 149 -8.85 -4.01 -23.69
N ASN A 150 -9.87 -4.49 -24.39
CA ASN A 150 -10.97 -5.27 -23.82
C ASN A 150 -11.64 -4.59 -22.62
N CYS A 151 -12.08 -3.35 -22.80
CA CYS A 151 -12.71 -2.56 -21.76
C CYS A 151 -14.07 -1.99 -22.21
N LEU A 152 -14.86 -1.51 -21.25
CA LEU A 152 -16.11 -0.78 -21.53
C LEU A 152 -15.87 0.65 -22.00
N GLY A 153 -14.72 1.24 -21.63
CA GLY A 153 -14.38 2.65 -21.83
C GLY A 153 -14.43 3.46 -20.53
N VAL A 154 -14.54 4.79 -20.66
CA VAL A 154 -14.57 5.73 -19.52
C VAL A 154 -15.75 6.70 -19.60
N MET A 155 -16.22 7.14 -18.43
CA MET A 155 -17.13 8.28 -18.29
C MET A 155 -16.55 9.32 -17.34
N ASN A 156 -16.81 10.59 -17.66
CA ASN A 156 -16.68 11.71 -16.73
C ASN A 156 -18.06 12.39 -16.59
N PRO A 157 -18.84 12.04 -15.55
CA PRO A 157 -20.17 12.59 -15.30
C PRO A 157 -20.25 14.11 -15.19
N HIS A 158 -19.21 14.76 -14.65
CA HIS A 158 -19.21 16.22 -14.45
C HIS A 158 -19.06 16.98 -15.77
N THR A 159 -18.32 16.43 -16.72
CA THR A 159 -18.16 17.04 -18.05
C THR A 159 -19.21 16.56 -19.05
N GLY A 160 -19.87 15.42 -18.80
CA GLY A 160 -20.79 14.79 -19.75
C GLY A 160 -20.11 13.81 -20.71
N LEU A 161 -18.81 13.57 -20.57
CA LEU A 161 -18.06 12.64 -21.44
C LEU A 161 -18.53 11.20 -21.22
N ASN A 162 -19.10 10.58 -22.26
CA ASN A 162 -19.46 9.16 -22.28
C ASN A 162 -18.72 8.43 -23.41
N ALA A 163 -17.47 8.01 -23.15
CA ALA A 163 -16.66 7.26 -24.09
C ALA A 163 -16.86 5.74 -23.92
N THR A 164 -18.10 5.29 -23.71
CA THR A 164 -18.46 3.88 -23.48
C THR A 164 -19.56 3.40 -24.40
N PHE A 165 -19.82 2.09 -24.39
CA PHE A 165 -21.01 1.49 -25.00
C PHE A 165 -22.07 1.05 -23.98
N ALA A 166 -22.07 1.63 -22.78
CA ALA A 166 -23.14 1.44 -21.80
C ALA A 166 -24.43 2.12 -22.27
N HIS A 167 -25.58 1.67 -21.77
CA HIS A 167 -26.90 2.23 -22.13
C HIS A 167 -27.19 3.60 -21.47
N GLY A 168 -26.55 3.90 -20.35
CA GLY A 168 -26.78 5.13 -19.57
C GLY A 168 -25.51 5.92 -19.30
N MET A 169 -25.69 7.13 -18.77
CA MET A 169 -24.64 8.00 -18.25
C MET A 169 -24.67 7.94 -16.73
N ALA A 170 -23.52 7.73 -16.09
CA ALA A 170 -23.41 7.79 -14.64
C ALA A 170 -23.83 9.17 -14.09
N LEU A 171 -24.49 9.18 -12.94
CA LEU A 171 -24.85 10.43 -12.25
C LEU A 171 -23.59 11.14 -11.74
N PRO A 172 -23.53 12.49 -11.75
CA PRO A 172 -22.42 13.23 -11.18
C PRO A 172 -22.36 13.07 -9.66
N GLY A 173 -21.17 12.81 -9.13
CA GLY A 173 -20.94 12.71 -7.69
C GLY A 173 -19.46 12.69 -7.34
N LYS A 174 -19.11 11.96 -6.28
CA LYS A 174 -17.80 12.08 -5.61
C LYS A 174 -16.99 10.79 -5.58
N VAL A 175 -17.53 9.71 -6.13
CA VAL A 175 -16.89 8.38 -6.15
C VAL A 175 -16.14 8.18 -7.46
N GLY A 176 -14.82 7.98 -7.39
CA GLY A 176 -14.03 7.54 -8.52
C GLY A 176 -14.07 6.01 -8.61
N PHE A 177 -14.79 5.46 -9.58
CA PHE A 177 -14.96 4.01 -9.74
C PHE A 177 -14.04 3.44 -10.82
N ILE A 178 -13.26 2.43 -10.48
CA ILE A 178 -12.35 1.71 -11.38
C ILE A 178 -12.67 0.22 -11.36
N SER A 179 -12.80 -0.41 -12.53
CA SER A 179 -13.03 -1.85 -12.64
C SER A 179 -12.24 -2.48 -13.77
N GLN A 180 -11.66 -3.65 -13.50
CA GLN A 180 -11.15 -4.56 -14.55
C GLN A 180 -12.26 -5.27 -15.31
N SER A 181 -13.45 -5.46 -14.70
CA SER A 181 -14.58 -6.14 -15.34
C SER A 181 -15.54 -5.14 -15.99
N GLY A 182 -15.63 -5.17 -17.33
CA GLY A 182 -16.57 -4.36 -18.10
C GLY A 182 -18.04 -4.78 -17.90
N ALA A 183 -18.31 -6.07 -17.72
CA ALA A 183 -19.68 -6.54 -17.44
C ALA A 183 -20.15 -6.04 -16.06
N LEU A 184 -19.28 -6.11 -15.05
CA LEU A 184 -19.61 -5.61 -13.73
C LEU A 184 -19.85 -4.10 -13.71
N CYS A 185 -19.09 -3.33 -14.50
CA CYS A 185 -19.36 -1.91 -14.71
C CYS A 185 -20.82 -1.67 -15.11
N THR A 186 -21.36 -2.40 -16.09
CA THR A 186 -22.75 -2.18 -16.54
C THR A 186 -23.78 -2.51 -15.46
N ALA A 187 -23.56 -3.56 -14.67
CA ALA A 187 -24.45 -3.92 -13.57
C ALA A 187 -24.40 -2.89 -12.42
N ILE A 188 -23.21 -2.40 -12.08
CA ILE A 188 -23.03 -1.37 -11.06
C ILE A 188 -23.65 -0.04 -11.51
N LEU A 189 -23.49 0.31 -12.78
CA LEU A 189 -24.09 1.53 -13.34
C LEU A 189 -25.62 1.47 -13.23
N ASP A 190 -26.25 0.36 -13.62
CA ASP A 190 -27.70 0.18 -13.51
C ASP A 190 -28.19 0.27 -12.05
N TRP A 191 -27.50 -0.44 -11.14
CA TRP A 191 -27.76 -0.40 -9.70
C TRP A 191 -27.62 1.02 -9.13
N SER A 192 -26.62 1.79 -9.58
CA SER A 192 -26.34 3.13 -9.07
C SER A 192 -27.49 4.12 -9.29
N PHE A 193 -28.31 3.91 -10.33
CA PHE A 193 -29.49 4.75 -10.58
C PHE A 193 -30.58 4.54 -9.53
N ARG A 194 -30.72 3.31 -9.04
CA ARG A 194 -31.68 2.98 -7.98
C ARG A 194 -31.23 3.55 -6.64
N GLU A 195 -29.96 3.38 -6.30
CA GLU A 195 -29.39 3.82 -5.02
C GLU A 195 -28.92 5.29 -5.03
N ASN A 196 -29.11 6.01 -6.14
CA ASN A 196 -28.73 7.41 -6.34
C ASN A 196 -27.24 7.69 -6.03
N VAL A 197 -26.36 6.76 -6.43
CA VAL A 197 -24.90 6.88 -6.25
C VAL A 197 -24.30 7.63 -7.43
N GLY A 198 -23.64 8.76 -7.15
CA GLY A 198 -22.97 9.59 -8.15
C GLY A 198 -21.45 9.38 -8.20
N PHE A 199 -20.89 9.44 -9.41
CA PHE A 199 -19.48 9.21 -9.69
C PHE A 199 -18.77 10.50 -10.15
N SER A 200 -17.50 10.65 -9.77
CA SER A 200 -16.59 11.66 -10.34
C SER A 200 -15.97 11.17 -11.65
N ALA A 201 -15.64 9.88 -11.70
CA ALA A 201 -15.17 9.17 -12.88
C ALA A 201 -15.64 7.71 -12.82
N PHE A 202 -15.94 7.13 -13.99
CA PHE A 202 -16.37 5.74 -14.13
C PHE A 202 -15.51 5.04 -15.17
N ILE A 203 -14.61 4.16 -14.73
CA ILE A 203 -13.49 3.67 -15.54
C ILE A 203 -13.51 2.15 -15.64
N SER A 204 -13.59 1.64 -16.86
CA SER A 204 -13.25 0.26 -17.16
C SER A 204 -11.85 0.20 -17.76
N ILE A 205 -10.93 -0.44 -17.05
CA ILE A 205 -9.51 -0.50 -17.44
C ILE A 205 -9.18 -1.71 -18.34
N GLY A 206 -10.05 -2.72 -18.34
CA GLY A 206 -9.90 -3.94 -19.14
C GLY A 206 -8.60 -4.69 -18.82
N SER A 207 -7.87 -5.09 -19.87
CA SER A 207 -6.61 -5.84 -19.75
C SER A 207 -5.47 -5.05 -19.12
N MET A 208 -5.60 -3.72 -18.97
CA MET A 208 -4.61 -2.87 -18.29
C MET A 208 -3.22 -2.96 -18.93
N LEU A 209 -3.13 -2.73 -20.25
CA LEU A 209 -1.88 -2.88 -21.02
C LEU A 209 -0.85 -1.78 -20.77
N ASP A 210 -1.31 -0.52 -20.61
CA ASP A 210 -0.44 0.64 -20.38
C ASP A 210 -0.85 1.40 -19.10
N VAL A 211 -2.00 2.07 -19.12
CA VAL A 211 -2.52 2.77 -17.93
C VAL A 211 -2.92 1.74 -16.89
N GLY A 212 -2.30 1.82 -15.71
CA GLY A 212 -2.50 0.89 -14.60
C GLY A 212 -3.24 1.49 -13.40
N TRP A 213 -3.31 0.71 -12.32
CA TRP A 213 -3.91 1.18 -11.08
C TRP A 213 -3.21 2.41 -10.51
N GLY A 214 -1.88 2.43 -10.52
CA GLY A 214 -1.10 3.55 -9.97
C GLY A 214 -1.41 4.86 -10.69
N ASP A 215 -1.45 4.85 -12.03
CA ASP A 215 -1.79 6.03 -12.82
C ASP A 215 -3.19 6.57 -12.48
N LEU A 216 -4.20 5.69 -12.38
CA LEU A 216 -5.58 6.10 -12.10
C LEU A 216 -5.78 6.55 -10.65
N ILE A 217 -5.14 5.88 -9.69
CA ILE A 217 -5.19 6.29 -8.28
C ILE A 217 -4.61 7.69 -8.13
N TYR A 218 -3.51 8.00 -8.82
CA TYR A 218 -2.96 9.34 -8.81
C TYR A 218 -3.86 10.36 -9.50
N TYR A 219 -4.37 10.05 -10.69
CA TYR A 219 -5.28 10.95 -11.40
C TYR A 219 -6.52 11.31 -10.55
N LEU A 220 -7.14 10.31 -9.92
CA LEU A 220 -8.29 10.52 -9.02
C LEU A 220 -7.88 11.09 -7.65
N GLY A 221 -6.64 10.84 -7.24
CA GLY A 221 -5.99 11.46 -6.09
C GLY A 221 -5.94 12.97 -6.26
N ASP A 222 -5.66 13.44 -7.47
CA ASP A 222 -5.55 14.86 -7.81
C ASP A 222 -6.89 15.53 -8.14
N ASP A 223 -7.86 14.75 -8.61
CA ASP A 223 -9.17 15.27 -8.99
C ASP A 223 -9.94 15.88 -7.79
N PRO A 224 -10.24 17.19 -7.78
CA PRO A 224 -10.98 17.82 -6.69
C PRO A 224 -12.43 17.33 -6.56
N HIS A 225 -12.99 16.71 -7.61
CA HIS A 225 -14.34 16.14 -7.56
C HIS A 225 -14.39 14.76 -6.90
N THR A 226 -13.26 14.06 -6.81
CA THR A 226 -13.17 12.74 -6.20
C THR A 226 -12.90 12.84 -4.70
N GLU A 227 -13.78 12.28 -3.87
CA GLU A 227 -13.58 12.17 -2.42
C GLU A 227 -13.26 10.73 -1.98
N SER A 228 -13.61 9.72 -2.77
CA SER A 228 -13.28 8.31 -2.50
C SER A 228 -12.99 7.55 -3.80
N ILE A 229 -12.07 6.59 -3.73
CA ILE A 229 -11.70 5.74 -4.87
C ILE A 229 -12.14 4.33 -4.58
N VAL A 230 -12.87 3.74 -5.52
CA VAL A 230 -13.48 2.43 -5.40
C VAL A 230 -12.97 1.54 -6.53
N ILE A 231 -12.47 0.37 -6.19
CA ILE A 231 -11.74 -0.50 -7.13
C ILE A 231 -12.32 -1.92 -7.10
N TYR A 232 -12.73 -2.41 -8.26
CA TYR A 232 -12.93 -3.84 -8.52
C TYR A 232 -11.69 -4.43 -9.19
N MET A 233 -10.97 -5.29 -8.47
CA MET A 233 -9.68 -5.84 -8.89
C MET A 233 -9.76 -7.37 -9.10
N GLU A 234 -9.29 -7.83 -10.26
CA GLU A 234 -9.05 -9.25 -10.54
C GLU A 234 -7.55 -9.59 -10.43
N SER A 235 -6.70 -8.69 -10.95
CA SER A 235 -5.24 -8.80 -10.95
C SER A 235 -4.56 -7.46 -10.63
N ILE A 236 -3.38 -7.52 -9.99
CA ILE A 236 -2.65 -6.33 -9.55
C ILE A 236 -1.79 -5.70 -10.64
N GLY A 237 -1.27 -6.48 -11.60
CA GLY A 237 -0.29 -5.99 -12.57
C GLY A 237 1.00 -5.53 -11.89
N ASP A 238 1.34 -4.25 -12.02
CA ASP A 238 2.48 -3.64 -11.33
C ASP A 238 2.14 -3.35 -9.85
N ALA A 239 2.47 -4.30 -8.98
CA ALA A 239 2.23 -4.18 -7.55
C ALA A 239 2.97 -3.01 -6.89
N ARG A 240 4.17 -2.65 -7.38
CA ARG A 240 4.95 -1.54 -6.83
C ARG A 240 4.27 -0.21 -7.14
N SER A 241 3.89 -0.01 -8.40
CA SER A 241 3.14 1.18 -8.83
C SER A 241 1.82 1.34 -8.05
N PHE A 242 1.07 0.24 -7.85
CA PHE A 242 -0.15 0.27 -7.03
C PHE A 242 0.12 0.65 -5.57
N LEU A 243 1.06 -0.02 -4.89
CA LEU A 243 1.31 0.24 -3.47
C LEU A 243 1.83 1.65 -3.22
N SER A 244 2.68 2.16 -4.13
CA SER A 244 3.17 3.52 -4.10
C SER A 244 2.02 4.53 -4.20
N ALA A 245 1.17 4.39 -5.22
CA ALA A 245 0.04 5.30 -5.41
C ALA A 245 -0.99 5.22 -4.28
N ALA A 246 -1.34 4.00 -3.88
CA ALA A 246 -2.31 3.79 -2.83
C ALA A 246 -1.85 4.37 -1.50
N ARG A 247 -0.58 4.17 -1.12
CA ARG A 247 -0.03 4.71 0.13
C ARG A 247 -0.07 6.23 0.19
N GLU A 248 0.22 6.88 -0.94
CA GLU A 248 0.22 8.34 -1.04
C GLU A 248 -1.20 8.91 -0.95
N VAL A 249 -2.14 8.34 -1.70
CA VAL A 249 -3.51 8.85 -1.83
C VAL A 249 -4.40 8.44 -0.65
N ALA A 250 -4.22 7.26 -0.06
CA ALA A 250 -5.05 6.77 1.06
C ALA A 250 -5.03 7.70 2.29
N LEU A 251 -3.98 8.52 2.43
CA LEU A 251 -3.86 9.51 3.50
C LEU A 251 -4.91 10.63 3.38
N THR A 252 -5.27 11.02 2.16
CA THR A 252 -6.21 12.10 1.88
C THR A 252 -7.58 11.56 1.49
N LYS A 253 -7.62 10.58 0.60
CA LYS A 253 -8.86 10.02 0.03
C LYS A 253 -8.91 8.51 0.29
N PRO A 254 -9.99 7.98 0.89
CA PRO A 254 -10.12 6.55 1.07
C PRO A 254 -10.11 5.78 -0.24
N ILE A 255 -9.36 4.67 -0.23
CA ILE A 255 -9.31 3.70 -1.33
C ILE A 255 -9.91 2.39 -0.84
N ILE A 256 -10.93 1.92 -1.54
CA ILE A 256 -11.72 0.73 -1.18
C ILE A 256 -11.59 -0.28 -2.31
N VAL A 257 -11.11 -1.48 -2.00
CA VAL A 257 -10.90 -2.56 -2.97
C VAL A 257 -11.80 -3.75 -2.66
N ILE A 258 -12.50 -4.23 -3.68
CA ILE A 258 -13.02 -5.59 -3.73
C ILE A 258 -12.12 -6.44 -4.64
N LYS A 259 -11.62 -7.56 -4.10
CA LYS A 259 -10.73 -8.48 -4.81
C LYS A 259 -11.46 -9.77 -5.18
N ALA A 260 -11.60 -10.04 -6.47
CA ALA A 260 -12.08 -11.31 -6.98
C ALA A 260 -11.00 -12.41 -6.86
N GLY A 261 -11.40 -13.69 -6.88
CA GLY A 261 -10.44 -14.80 -6.89
C GLY A 261 -9.81 -15.16 -5.52
N ARG A 262 -10.58 -15.04 -4.43
CA ARG A 262 -10.09 -15.19 -3.04
C ARG A 262 -9.68 -16.60 -2.65
N THR A 263 -10.33 -17.60 -3.22
CA THR A 263 -10.07 -19.02 -2.96
C THR A 263 -9.24 -19.61 -4.08
N ALA A 264 -8.52 -20.71 -3.85
CA ALA A 264 -7.72 -21.36 -4.90
C ALA A 264 -8.53 -21.67 -6.17
N ALA A 265 -9.79 -22.11 -6.01
CA ALA A 265 -10.69 -22.36 -7.14
C ALA A 265 -11.07 -21.07 -7.88
N ALA A 266 -11.43 -20.01 -7.16
CA ALA A 266 -11.79 -18.72 -7.75
C ALA A 266 -10.57 -18.04 -8.40
N ALA A 267 -9.38 -18.18 -7.80
CA ALA A 267 -8.12 -17.68 -8.34
C ALA A 267 -7.80 -18.37 -9.67
N LYS A 268 -7.98 -19.69 -9.77
CA LYS A 268 -7.82 -20.45 -11.01
C LYS A 268 -8.81 -20.01 -12.10
N ALA A 269 -10.07 -19.73 -11.73
CA ALA A 269 -11.07 -19.21 -12.64
C ALA A 269 -10.71 -17.80 -13.16
N ALA A 270 -10.31 -16.90 -12.26
CA ALA A 270 -9.86 -15.54 -12.61
C ALA A 270 -8.60 -15.55 -13.48
N ALA A 271 -7.62 -16.43 -13.20
CA ALA A 271 -6.42 -16.59 -13.99
C ALA A 271 -6.73 -17.08 -15.42
N SER A 272 -7.71 -17.98 -15.57
CA SER A 272 -8.15 -18.48 -16.88
C SER A 272 -8.90 -17.39 -17.68
N HIS A 273 -9.57 -16.47 -16.98
CA HIS A 273 -10.31 -15.35 -17.58
C HIS A 273 -9.39 -14.19 -18.00
N THR A 274 -8.35 -13.90 -17.22
CA THR A 274 -7.45 -12.74 -17.41
C THR A 274 -6.12 -13.07 -18.08
N GLY A 275 -5.73 -14.35 -18.10
CA GLY A 275 -4.39 -14.78 -18.51
C GLY A 275 -3.27 -14.31 -17.56
N ALA A 276 -3.60 -13.88 -16.33
CA ALA A 276 -2.65 -13.40 -15.33
C ALA A 276 -2.30 -14.47 -14.28
N LEU A 277 -1.09 -14.39 -13.71
CA LEU A 277 -0.66 -15.25 -12.61
C LEU A 277 -1.45 -14.94 -11.33
N ALA A 278 -1.86 -15.98 -10.61
CA ALA A 278 -2.50 -15.87 -9.31
C ALA A 278 -1.44 -15.87 -8.20
N GLY A 279 -1.43 -14.80 -7.37
CA GLY A 279 -0.67 -14.74 -6.12
C GLY A 279 -1.46 -15.24 -4.92
N SER A 280 -0.86 -15.19 -3.74
CA SER A 280 -1.52 -15.57 -2.48
C SER A 280 -2.49 -14.47 -2.01
N ASP A 281 -3.74 -14.85 -1.71
CA ASP A 281 -4.75 -13.91 -1.17
C ASP A 281 -4.33 -13.31 0.18
N ALA A 282 -3.62 -14.08 1.01
CA ALA A 282 -3.11 -13.62 2.29
C ALA A 282 -1.97 -12.60 2.14
N VAL A 283 -1.15 -12.73 1.09
CA VAL A 283 -0.12 -11.74 0.74
C VAL A 283 -0.77 -10.46 0.23
N PHE A 284 -1.79 -10.59 -0.62
CA PHE A 284 -2.57 -9.45 -1.10
C PHE A 284 -3.19 -8.66 0.07
N ASP A 285 -3.76 -9.36 1.06
CA ASP A 285 -4.30 -8.72 2.26
C ASP A 285 -3.23 -7.99 3.10
N ALA A 286 -2.05 -8.61 3.28
CA ALA A 286 -0.92 -7.97 3.93
C ALA A 286 -0.45 -6.72 3.17
N ALA A 287 -0.47 -6.75 1.83
CA ALA A 287 -0.11 -5.64 0.98
C ALA A 287 -1.09 -4.45 1.10
N LEU A 288 -2.40 -4.70 1.10
CA LEU A 288 -3.40 -3.65 1.28
C LEU A 288 -3.30 -2.96 2.64
N ARG A 289 -3.07 -3.74 3.71
CA ARG A 289 -2.83 -3.19 5.05
C ARG A 289 -1.57 -2.32 5.09
N ARG A 290 -0.55 -2.68 4.30
CA ARG A 290 0.73 -1.96 4.22
C ARG A 290 0.62 -0.60 3.51
N CYS A 291 -0.38 -0.38 2.65
CA CYS A 291 -0.60 0.88 1.95
C CYS A 291 -1.87 1.62 2.39
N GLY A 292 -2.57 1.15 3.43
CA GLY A 292 -3.75 1.82 3.97
C GLY A 292 -5.00 1.68 3.11
N VAL A 293 -5.09 0.66 2.25
CA VAL A 293 -6.28 0.38 1.43
C VAL A 293 -7.27 -0.46 2.22
N LEU A 294 -8.55 -0.08 2.17
CA LEU A 294 -9.63 -0.87 2.78
C LEU A 294 -10.05 -1.99 1.85
N ARG A 295 -10.00 -3.23 2.35
CA ARG A 295 -10.55 -4.39 1.65
C ARG A 295 -11.95 -4.72 2.15
N VAL A 296 -12.88 -4.90 1.22
CA VAL A 296 -14.26 -5.32 1.49
C VAL A 296 -14.58 -6.65 0.79
N LYS A 297 -15.67 -7.32 1.19
CA LYS A 297 -16.02 -8.68 0.74
C LYS A 297 -17.14 -8.72 -0.29
N SER A 298 -17.99 -7.69 -0.35
CA SER A 298 -19.12 -7.60 -1.27
C SER A 298 -19.22 -6.22 -1.93
N ILE A 299 -20.04 -6.12 -2.98
CA ILE A 299 -20.29 -4.85 -3.67
C ILE A 299 -21.13 -3.90 -2.80
N SER A 300 -22.06 -4.43 -2.00
CA SER A 300 -22.82 -3.61 -1.06
C SER A 300 -21.88 -2.96 -0.03
N GLU A 301 -21.02 -3.76 0.62
CA GLU A 301 -20.03 -3.26 1.58
C GLU A 301 -19.10 -2.21 0.97
N LEU A 302 -18.77 -2.35 -0.32
CA LEU A 302 -17.93 -1.41 -1.05
C LEU A 302 -18.57 -0.02 -1.17
N PHE A 303 -19.87 0.06 -1.45
CA PHE A 303 -20.57 1.34 -1.53
C PHE A 303 -20.96 1.87 -0.15
N ASP A 304 -21.36 0.99 0.78
CA ASP A 304 -21.60 1.35 2.19
C ASP A 304 -20.38 2.07 2.77
N MET A 305 -19.18 1.53 2.53
CA MET A 305 -17.94 2.13 3.01
C MET A 305 -17.59 3.44 2.31
N ALA A 306 -17.85 3.57 1.01
CA ALA A 306 -17.64 4.83 0.28
C ALA A 306 -18.54 5.94 0.84
N GLU A 307 -19.80 5.62 1.13
CA GLU A 307 -20.77 6.55 1.70
C GLU A 307 -20.40 6.96 3.13
N VAL A 308 -20.08 6.00 3.99
CA VAL A 308 -19.83 6.24 5.41
C VAL A 308 -18.55 7.03 5.62
N LEU A 309 -17.47 6.73 4.88
CA LEU A 309 -16.21 7.46 4.97
C LEU A 309 -16.32 8.90 4.45
N ALA A 310 -17.30 9.20 3.60
CA ALA A 310 -17.60 10.56 3.14
C ALA A 310 -18.47 11.35 4.14
N LYS A 311 -19.35 10.67 4.88
CA LYS A 311 -20.35 11.33 5.76
C LYS A 311 -19.94 11.43 7.22
N GLN A 312 -19.11 10.52 7.74
CA GLN A 312 -18.84 10.36 9.17
C GLN A 312 -17.34 10.41 9.51
N PRO A 313 -16.97 10.96 10.69
CA PRO A 313 -15.59 10.90 11.16
C PRO A 313 -15.19 9.47 11.47
N ARG A 314 -13.89 9.16 11.35
CA ARG A 314 -13.36 7.82 11.61
C ARG A 314 -13.34 7.53 13.12
N PRO A 315 -13.74 6.33 13.58
CA PRO A 315 -13.71 5.97 14.99
C PRO A 315 -12.26 5.91 15.50
N LYS A 316 -12.04 6.40 16.72
CA LYS A 316 -10.70 6.45 17.33
C LYS A 316 -10.24 5.10 17.90
N GLY A 317 -11.14 4.13 18.01
CA GLY A 317 -10.91 2.80 18.57
C GLY A 317 -12.10 1.86 18.30
N PRO A 318 -12.06 0.62 18.81
CA PRO A 318 -13.01 -0.45 18.47
C PRO A 318 -14.33 -0.39 19.24
N ARG A 319 -14.51 0.57 20.16
CA ARG A 319 -15.62 0.55 21.12
C ARG A 319 -16.89 1.21 20.57
N LEU A 320 -17.96 0.44 20.36
CA LEU A 320 -19.26 0.91 19.88
C LEU A 320 -20.27 0.98 21.05
N THR A 321 -21.06 2.05 21.10
CA THR A 321 -22.25 2.13 21.96
C THR A 321 -23.49 1.95 21.11
N ILE A 322 -24.37 1.02 21.51
CA ILE A 322 -25.59 0.70 20.77
C ILE A 322 -26.79 1.19 21.57
N VAL A 323 -27.68 1.96 20.94
CA VAL A 323 -28.97 2.40 21.50
C VAL A 323 -30.08 1.79 20.65
N THR A 324 -31.03 1.09 21.27
CA THR A 324 -32.08 0.35 20.54
C THR A 324 -33.41 0.42 21.30
N ASN A 325 -34.55 0.41 20.60
CA ASN A 325 -35.87 0.18 21.21
C ASN A 325 -36.28 -1.31 21.24
N ALA A 326 -35.41 -2.19 20.75
CA ALA A 326 -35.66 -3.63 20.71
C ALA A 326 -34.37 -4.42 20.98
N GLY A 327 -34.43 -5.30 21.99
CA GLY A 327 -33.30 -6.13 22.38
C GLY A 327 -32.76 -7.06 21.27
N GLY A 328 -33.63 -7.71 20.49
CA GLY A 328 -33.23 -8.66 19.43
C GLY A 328 -32.24 -8.07 18.40
N PRO A 329 -32.59 -6.95 17.75
CA PRO A 329 -31.66 -6.19 16.90
C PRO A 329 -30.34 -5.79 17.59
N GLY A 330 -30.38 -5.43 18.87
CA GLY A 330 -29.18 -5.11 19.65
C GLY A 330 -28.25 -6.31 19.83
N VAL A 331 -28.80 -7.53 19.97
CA VAL A 331 -28.02 -8.77 20.03
C VAL A 331 -27.35 -9.06 18.68
N LEU A 332 -28.08 -8.95 17.56
CA LEU A 332 -27.51 -9.15 16.22
C LEU A 332 -26.35 -8.19 15.92
N ALA A 333 -26.51 -6.91 16.27
CA ALA A 333 -25.44 -5.93 16.15
C ALA A 333 -24.23 -6.28 17.02
N THR A 334 -24.46 -6.79 18.23
CA THR A 334 -23.39 -7.20 19.15
C THR A 334 -22.62 -8.40 18.60
N ASP A 335 -23.30 -9.42 18.09
CA ASP A 335 -22.67 -10.60 17.49
C ASP A 335 -21.79 -10.20 16.29
N ALA A 336 -22.32 -9.36 15.40
CA ALA A 336 -21.58 -8.83 14.25
C ALA A 336 -20.36 -8.01 14.67
N LEU A 337 -20.52 -7.12 15.66
CA LEU A 337 -19.45 -6.29 16.20
C LEU A 337 -18.29 -7.12 16.75
N ILE A 338 -18.60 -8.08 17.64
CA ILE A 338 -17.58 -8.89 18.33
C ILE A 338 -16.92 -9.89 17.39
N THR A 339 -17.68 -10.52 16.49
CA THR A 339 -17.15 -11.49 15.52
C THR A 339 -16.09 -10.85 14.61
N ASP A 340 -16.28 -9.59 14.26
CA ASP A 340 -15.33 -8.80 13.48
C ASP A 340 -14.32 -8.02 14.35
N GLY A 341 -14.17 -8.39 15.63
CA GLY A 341 -13.11 -7.90 16.51
C GLY A 341 -13.31 -6.49 17.07
N GLY A 342 -14.51 -5.93 16.95
CA GLY A 342 -14.93 -4.74 17.68
C GLY A 342 -15.30 -5.07 19.13
N GLU A 343 -15.55 -4.04 19.93
CA GLU A 343 -15.86 -4.17 21.35
C GLU A 343 -17.08 -3.31 21.71
N LEU A 344 -17.90 -3.74 22.66
CA LEU A 344 -18.90 -2.87 23.26
C LEU A 344 -18.21 -1.87 24.19
N ALA A 345 -18.62 -0.60 24.14
CA ALA A 345 -18.13 0.40 25.07
C ALA A 345 -18.60 0.09 26.51
N GLU A 346 -17.67 0.09 27.46
CA GLU A 346 -17.97 0.13 28.90
C GLU A 346 -18.33 1.56 29.29
N LEU A 347 -19.63 1.84 29.50
CA LEU A 347 -20.11 3.19 29.78
C LEU A 347 -19.60 3.68 31.14
N SER A 348 -19.35 4.99 31.25
CA SER A 348 -18.87 5.59 32.50
C SER A 348 -19.98 5.58 33.58
N PRO A 349 -19.62 5.59 34.88
CA PRO A 349 -20.59 5.69 35.96
C PRO A 349 -21.51 6.92 35.84
N GLU A 350 -20.99 8.04 35.34
CA GLU A 350 -21.74 9.27 35.08
C GLU A 350 -22.78 9.08 33.97
N THR A 351 -22.40 8.40 32.89
CA THR A 351 -23.32 8.05 31.79
C THR A 351 -24.45 7.15 32.30
N TYR A 352 -24.13 6.12 33.11
CA TYR A 352 -25.15 5.26 33.73
C TYR A 352 -26.11 6.05 34.63
N ALA A 353 -25.59 6.97 35.46
CA ALA A 353 -26.42 7.80 36.33
C ALA A 353 -27.41 8.67 35.53
N ALA A 354 -26.94 9.32 34.46
CA ALA A 354 -27.78 10.14 33.60
C ALA A 354 -28.85 9.32 32.84
N LEU A 355 -28.50 8.12 32.37
CA LEU A 355 -29.46 7.21 31.74
C LEU A 355 -30.52 6.72 32.74
N ASN A 356 -30.15 6.44 33.99
CA ASN A 356 -31.08 6.03 35.05
C ASN A 356 -32.09 7.11 35.43
N GLU A 357 -31.71 8.39 35.31
CA GLU A 357 -32.63 9.51 35.55
C GLU A 357 -33.61 9.70 34.39
N LEU A 358 -33.17 9.43 33.16
CA LEU A 358 -33.95 9.62 31.93
C LEU A 358 -34.88 8.44 31.60
N LEU A 359 -34.35 7.22 31.68
CA LEU A 359 -34.99 6.02 31.14
C LEU A 359 -35.86 5.30 32.20
N PRO A 360 -36.90 4.56 31.77
CA PRO A 360 -37.69 3.74 32.69
C PRO A 360 -36.82 2.71 33.41
N PRO A 361 -37.10 2.34 34.67
CA PRO A 361 -36.28 1.41 35.46
C PRO A 361 -35.99 0.05 34.79
N GLN A 362 -36.81 -0.35 33.82
CA GLN A 362 -36.73 -1.62 33.10
C GLN A 362 -35.78 -1.61 31.89
N TRP A 363 -35.12 -0.49 31.59
CA TRP A 363 -34.09 -0.46 30.54
C TRP A 363 -32.95 -1.45 30.83
N SER A 364 -32.13 -1.80 29.86
CA SER A 364 -31.17 -2.92 29.98
C SER A 364 -30.09 -2.79 31.07
N HIS A 365 -29.81 -1.58 31.56
CA HIS A 365 -28.67 -1.27 32.45
C HIS A 365 -27.31 -1.77 31.94
N ASN A 366 -27.17 -1.87 30.61
CA ASN A 366 -25.97 -2.35 29.95
C ASN A 366 -25.84 -1.73 28.55
N ASN A 367 -24.75 -2.03 27.84
CA ASN A 367 -24.59 -1.81 26.41
C ASN A 367 -24.76 -3.17 25.69
N PRO A 368 -25.71 -3.35 24.76
CA PRO A 368 -26.65 -2.37 24.19
C PRO A 368 -27.65 -1.76 25.18
N ILE A 369 -27.92 -0.46 25.00
CA ILE A 369 -28.89 0.34 25.77
C ILE A 369 -30.27 0.13 25.15
N ASP A 370 -31.08 -0.76 25.75
CA ASP A 370 -32.46 -0.99 25.35
C ASP A 370 -33.38 0.04 26.02
N ILE A 371 -33.85 1.02 25.25
CA ILE A 371 -34.73 2.11 25.70
C ILE A 371 -36.23 1.74 25.68
N LEU A 372 -36.52 0.45 25.49
CA LEU A 372 -37.84 -0.18 25.42
C LEU A 372 -38.64 0.15 24.16
N GLY A 373 -39.56 -0.74 23.81
CA GLY A 373 -40.32 -0.68 22.56
C GLY A 373 -41.28 0.49 22.41
N ASP A 374 -41.74 1.05 23.54
CA ASP A 374 -42.60 2.23 23.61
C ASP A 374 -41.83 3.56 23.53
N ALA A 375 -40.55 3.52 23.18
CA ALA A 375 -39.70 4.71 23.09
C ALA A 375 -40.26 5.76 22.12
N ASP A 376 -40.56 6.94 22.66
CA ASP A 376 -40.93 8.12 21.87
C ASP A 376 -39.69 8.78 21.22
N PRO A 377 -39.90 9.67 20.21
CA PRO A 377 -38.80 10.38 19.55
C PRO A 377 -37.88 11.18 20.48
N MET A 378 -38.39 11.66 21.62
CA MET A 378 -37.61 12.46 22.58
C MET A 378 -36.71 11.56 23.43
N ARG A 379 -37.19 10.36 23.81
CA ARG A 379 -36.41 9.34 24.53
C ARG A 379 -35.18 8.94 23.72
N TYR A 380 -35.35 8.72 22.41
CA TYR A 380 -34.24 8.48 21.49
C TYR A 380 -33.20 9.60 21.49
N ALA A 381 -33.61 10.83 21.23
CA ALA A 381 -32.68 11.96 21.11
C ALA A 381 -31.94 12.24 22.43
N LYS A 382 -32.63 12.22 23.56
CA LYS A 382 -32.01 12.46 24.87
C LYS A 382 -31.06 11.33 25.28
N ALA A 383 -31.43 10.06 25.05
CA ALA A 383 -30.54 8.94 25.34
C ALA A 383 -29.28 9.04 24.48
N LEU A 384 -29.43 9.39 23.20
CA LEU A 384 -28.31 9.58 22.28
C LEU A 384 -27.40 10.75 22.68
N GLU A 385 -27.97 11.89 23.12
CA GLU A 385 -27.22 13.04 23.63
C GLU A 385 -26.36 12.72 24.85
N ILE A 386 -26.86 11.86 25.75
CA ILE A 386 -26.12 11.40 26.93
C ILE A 386 -24.94 10.54 26.49
N VAL A 387 -25.18 9.50 25.69
CA VAL A 387 -24.12 8.55 25.28
C VAL A 387 -23.10 9.17 24.34
N ALA A 388 -23.48 10.19 23.56
CA ALA A 388 -22.54 10.93 22.72
C ALA A 388 -21.37 11.53 23.52
N LYS A 389 -21.64 11.93 24.77
CA LYS A 389 -20.66 12.55 25.68
C LYS A 389 -19.81 11.52 26.42
N ASP A 390 -20.14 10.23 26.37
CA ASP A 390 -19.40 9.19 27.09
C ASP A 390 -17.95 9.07 26.57
N PRO A 391 -16.92 9.19 27.42
CA PRO A 391 -15.52 9.20 26.97
C PRO A 391 -15.03 7.83 26.47
N ASN A 392 -15.69 6.74 26.86
CA ASN A 392 -15.27 5.37 26.53
C ASN A 392 -15.81 4.91 25.16
N SER A 393 -16.85 5.57 24.66
CA SER A 393 -17.42 5.31 23.34
C SER A 393 -16.60 5.90 22.18
N ASN A 394 -16.30 5.10 21.16
CA ASN A 394 -15.61 5.51 19.94
C ASN A 394 -16.53 5.68 18.73
N GLY A 395 -17.80 5.29 18.84
CA GLY A 395 -18.86 5.50 17.88
C GLY A 395 -20.22 5.06 18.44
N LEU A 396 -21.29 5.46 17.76
CA LEU A 396 -22.66 5.19 18.17
C LEU A 396 -23.41 4.46 17.06
N LEU A 397 -24.22 3.48 17.43
CA LEU A 397 -25.21 2.84 16.55
C LEU A 397 -26.60 3.03 17.16
N VAL A 398 -27.51 3.64 16.41
CA VAL A 398 -28.92 3.80 16.82
C VAL A 398 -29.78 2.87 16.01
N ILE A 399 -30.55 2.03 16.68
CA ILE A 399 -31.43 1.06 16.06
C ILE A 399 -32.88 1.42 16.36
N LEU A 400 -33.71 1.41 15.32
CA LEU A 400 -35.14 1.59 15.43
C LEU A 400 -35.85 0.48 14.68
N THR A 401 -36.73 -0.23 15.39
CA THR A 401 -37.76 -1.08 14.80
C THR A 401 -39.13 -0.41 14.94
N PRO A 402 -39.96 -0.36 13.90
CA PRO A 402 -41.30 0.22 13.98
C PRO A 402 -42.18 -0.62 14.92
N GLN A 403 -42.82 0.05 15.87
CA GLN A 403 -43.90 -0.51 16.69
C GLN A 403 -45.13 0.39 16.58
N ALA A 404 -46.29 -0.07 17.02
CA ALA A 404 -47.55 0.68 16.88
C ALA A 404 -47.50 2.10 17.51
N MET A 405 -46.65 2.32 18.51
CA MET A 405 -46.49 3.60 19.21
C MET A 405 -45.23 4.38 18.81
N THR A 406 -44.37 3.80 17.97
CA THR A 406 -43.11 4.42 17.52
C THR A 406 -43.38 5.27 16.29
N ASP A 407 -42.78 6.47 16.24
CA ASP A 407 -42.78 7.31 15.05
C ASP A 407 -41.35 7.34 14.46
N PRO A 408 -41.05 6.53 13.43
CA PRO A 408 -39.72 6.47 12.82
C PRO A 408 -39.27 7.80 12.21
N THR A 409 -40.21 8.57 11.66
CA THR A 409 -39.94 9.83 10.96
C THR A 409 -39.62 10.94 11.95
N GLN A 410 -40.43 11.10 13.01
CA GLN A 410 -40.16 12.07 14.06
C GLN A 410 -38.89 11.71 14.85
N SER A 411 -38.64 10.42 15.11
CA SER A 411 -37.38 9.98 15.72
C SER A 411 -36.17 10.41 14.90
N ALA A 412 -36.21 10.23 13.57
CA ALA A 412 -35.16 10.70 12.68
C ALA A 412 -34.96 12.23 12.74
N TYR A 413 -36.03 13.02 12.75
CA TYR A 413 -35.94 14.49 12.90
C TYR A 413 -35.27 14.92 14.21
N LYS A 414 -35.49 14.17 15.31
CA LYS A 414 -34.90 14.47 16.61
C LYS A 414 -33.46 14.00 16.75
N VAL A 415 -33.06 12.95 16.02
CA VAL A 415 -31.68 12.45 15.98
C VAL A 415 -30.79 13.27 15.03
N LYS A 416 -31.33 13.80 13.94
CA LYS A 416 -30.62 14.62 12.93
C LYS A 416 -29.64 15.68 13.50
N PRO A 417 -29.97 16.47 14.55
CA PRO A 417 -29.04 17.45 15.13
C PRO A 417 -27.72 16.85 15.66
N LEU A 418 -27.68 15.55 15.92
CA LEU A 418 -26.53 14.83 16.49
C LEU A 418 -25.60 14.24 15.41
N ALA A 419 -25.83 14.56 14.13
CA ALA A 419 -25.01 14.07 13.02
C ALA A 419 -23.52 14.40 13.14
N ARG A 420 -23.15 15.44 13.91
CA ARG A 420 -21.78 15.94 14.05
C ARG A 420 -21.38 16.13 15.52
N ILE A 421 -21.12 15.02 16.20
CA ILE A 421 -20.68 14.98 17.62
C ILE A 421 -19.18 14.68 17.79
N GLY A 422 -18.40 14.67 16.69
CA GLY A 422 -16.96 14.34 16.72
C GLY A 422 -16.63 12.85 16.83
N LYS A 423 -17.65 11.98 16.87
CA LYS A 423 -17.59 10.52 16.76
C LYS A 423 -18.54 10.05 15.67
N PRO A 424 -18.28 8.92 15.00
CA PRO A 424 -19.21 8.37 14.03
C PRO A 424 -20.53 7.98 14.67
N ILE A 425 -21.62 8.35 14.01
CA ILE A 425 -22.97 7.87 14.30
C ILE A 425 -23.52 7.13 13.07
N LEU A 426 -23.92 5.89 13.29
CA LEU A 426 -24.60 5.04 12.31
C LEU A 426 -26.03 4.79 12.78
N ALA A 427 -26.94 4.59 11.84
CA ALA A 427 -28.33 4.30 12.13
C ALA A 427 -28.78 2.99 11.46
N SER A 428 -29.70 2.27 12.09
CA SER A 428 -30.40 1.13 11.51
C SER A 428 -31.91 1.33 11.68
N TRP A 429 -32.59 1.74 10.61
CA TRP A 429 -34.04 1.89 10.58
C TRP A 429 -34.60 0.63 9.93
N MET A 430 -34.95 -0.35 10.76
CA MET A 430 -35.29 -1.70 10.32
C MET A 430 -36.75 -1.75 9.87
N GLY A 431 -36.97 -1.94 8.56
CA GLY A 431 -38.29 -1.98 7.97
C GLY A 431 -38.22 -1.59 6.48
N ASP A 432 -39.37 -1.30 5.90
CA ASP A 432 -39.48 -0.78 4.53
C ASP A 432 -40.35 0.49 4.54
N ALA A 433 -41.58 0.44 4.05
CA ALA A 433 -42.48 1.60 3.91
C ALA A 433 -42.61 2.52 5.15
N ASP A 434 -42.74 1.97 6.37
CA ASP A 434 -42.95 2.78 7.57
C ASP A 434 -41.71 3.56 8.04
N VAL A 435 -40.52 3.15 7.60
CA VAL A 435 -39.24 3.73 8.06
C VAL A 435 -38.51 4.52 6.96
N GLU A 436 -38.92 4.37 5.69
CA GLU A 436 -38.31 4.98 4.50
C GLU A 436 -38.07 6.49 4.67
N ALA A 437 -39.12 7.24 5.00
CA ALA A 437 -39.02 8.70 5.19
C ALA A 437 -38.04 9.07 6.32
N GLY A 438 -38.01 8.29 7.41
CA GLY A 438 -37.06 8.48 8.50
C GLY A 438 -35.62 8.23 8.08
N ALA A 439 -35.38 7.16 7.32
CA ALA A 439 -34.06 6.83 6.78
C ALA A 439 -33.55 7.90 5.80
N GLU A 440 -34.41 8.43 4.92
CA GLU A 440 -34.06 9.53 4.02
C GLU A 440 -33.64 10.80 4.79
N ILE A 441 -34.37 11.18 5.84
CA ILE A 441 -34.05 12.34 6.68
C ILE A 441 -32.65 12.21 7.30
N LEU A 442 -32.32 11.02 7.82
CA LEU A 442 -31.02 10.74 8.42
C LEU A 442 -29.91 10.76 7.37
N ASN A 443 -30.12 10.11 6.22
CA ASN A 443 -29.15 10.08 5.12
C ASN A 443 -28.86 11.48 4.57
N GLN A 444 -29.88 12.34 4.43
CA GLN A 444 -29.72 13.75 4.05
C GLN A 444 -29.01 14.57 5.15
N ALA A 445 -29.17 14.20 6.41
CA ALA A 445 -28.43 14.78 7.54
C ALA A 445 -26.99 14.28 7.66
N SER A 446 -26.51 13.47 6.71
CA SER A 446 -25.20 12.81 6.75
C SER A 446 -25.05 11.74 7.84
N ILE A 447 -26.15 11.12 8.31
CA ILE A 447 -26.13 9.94 9.18
C ILE A 447 -26.41 8.71 8.29
N PRO A 448 -25.40 7.87 8.00
CA PRO A 448 -25.60 6.66 7.21
C PRO A 448 -26.60 5.73 7.88
N THR A 449 -27.66 5.38 7.16
CA THR A 449 -28.77 4.58 7.67
C THR A 449 -28.90 3.28 6.92
N PHE A 450 -28.84 2.16 7.64
CA PHE A 450 -28.85 0.81 7.10
C PHE A 450 -30.20 0.13 7.38
N PRO A 451 -30.62 -0.82 6.54
CA PRO A 451 -31.82 -1.63 6.80
C PRO A 451 -31.61 -2.64 7.92
N PHE A 452 -30.36 -3.07 8.17
CA PHE A 452 -30.02 -4.09 9.15
C PHE A 452 -28.89 -3.64 10.10
N PRO A 453 -28.99 -3.95 11.40
CA PRO A 453 -28.08 -3.41 12.41
C PRO A 453 -26.73 -4.13 12.47
N ASP A 454 -26.69 -5.40 12.08
CA ASP A 454 -25.47 -6.18 11.85
C ASP A 454 -24.65 -5.58 10.71
N THR A 455 -25.30 -5.13 9.61
CA THR A 455 -24.61 -4.41 8.52
C THR A 455 -23.94 -3.14 9.05
N ALA A 456 -24.66 -2.35 9.86
CA ALA A 456 -24.10 -1.14 10.46
C ALA A 456 -22.91 -1.43 11.40
N ALA A 457 -22.99 -2.52 12.19
CA ALA A 457 -21.89 -2.95 13.05
C ALA A 457 -20.67 -3.43 12.25
N HIS A 458 -20.87 -4.17 11.16
CA HIS A 458 -19.80 -4.57 10.23
C HIS A 458 -19.11 -3.34 9.60
N VAL A 459 -19.88 -2.36 9.15
CA VAL A 459 -19.37 -1.09 8.61
C VAL A 459 -18.54 -0.33 9.66
N PHE A 460 -19.01 -0.25 10.91
CA PHE A 460 -18.23 0.37 11.99
C PHE A 460 -16.86 -0.29 12.18
N ASN A 461 -16.82 -1.62 12.17
CA ASN A 461 -15.56 -2.37 12.27
C ASN A 461 -14.63 -2.09 11.09
N TYR A 462 -15.15 -1.99 9.87
CA TYR A 462 -14.34 -1.57 8.71
C TYR A 462 -13.80 -0.15 8.88
N MET A 463 -14.60 0.82 9.34
CA MET A 463 -14.13 2.18 9.61
C MET A 463 -12.99 2.20 10.64
N TRP A 464 -13.12 1.41 11.71
CA TRP A 464 -12.11 1.32 12.76
C TRP A 464 -10.82 0.68 12.25
N ARG A 465 -10.91 -0.49 11.61
CA ARG A 465 -9.75 -1.19 11.03
C ARG A 465 -9.04 -0.33 9.99
N TYR A 466 -9.81 0.38 9.15
CA TYR A 466 -9.26 1.35 8.20
C TYR A 466 -8.44 2.42 8.91
N ASN A 467 -8.99 3.07 9.94
CA ASN A 467 -8.29 4.10 10.70
C ASN A 467 -7.06 3.56 11.44
N TYR A 468 -7.15 2.35 12.01
CA TYR A 468 -6.05 1.68 12.68
C TYR A 468 -4.88 1.35 11.73
N ASN A 469 -5.19 0.89 10.52
CA ASN A 469 -4.21 0.63 9.47
C ASN A 469 -3.61 1.93 8.91
N LEU A 470 -4.43 2.96 8.73
CA LEU A 470 -3.95 4.26 8.26
C LEU A 470 -2.99 4.90 9.27
N ARG A 471 -3.30 4.82 10.57
CA ARG A 471 -2.39 5.25 11.66
C ARG A 471 -1.07 4.50 11.66
N ALA A 472 -1.04 3.25 11.23
CA ALA A 472 0.20 2.48 11.04
C ALA A 472 1.19 3.16 10.10
N LEU A 473 0.66 3.84 9.09
CA LEU A 473 1.48 4.59 8.14
C LEU A 473 2.11 5.82 8.81
N TYR A 474 1.49 6.37 9.86
CA TYR A 474 1.98 7.56 10.58
C TYR A 474 2.97 7.25 11.70
N GLU A 475 3.09 5.99 12.12
CA GLU A 475 4.03 5.64 13.19
C GLU A 475 5.47 5.74 12.68
N THR A 476 6.17 6.75 13.20
CA THR A 476 7.59 7.01 12.99
C THR A 476 8.42 5.79 13.39
N PRO A 477 8.97 5.02 12.43
CA PRO A 477 9.53 3.74 12.77
C PRO A 477 11.00 3.80 13.18
N VAL A 478 11.34 3.35 14.37
CA VAL A 478 12.75 3.32 14.78
C VAL A 478 13.50 2.24 13.98
N LEU A 479 14.46 2.65 13.13
CA LEU A 479 15.48 1.73 12.62
C LEU A 479 16.46 1.40 13.76
N PRO A 480 16.90 0.13 13.91
CA PRO A 480 17.90 -0.21 14.90
C PRO A 480 19.19 0.59 14.70
N GLU A 481 19.71 1.19 15.77
CA GLU A 481 21.06 1.75 15.78
C GLU A 481 22.10 0.62 15.67
N GLY A 482 23.21 0.89 14.97
CA GLY A 482 24.44 0.09 15.08
C GLY A 482 24.44 -1.28 14.39
N VAL A 483 24.38 -1.32 13.06
CA VAL A 483 24.92 -2.47 12.30
C VAL A 483 26.13 -1.98 11.52
N ASP A 484 27.31 -2.49 11.90
CA ASP A 484 28.55 -2.25 11.17
C ASP A 484 28.41 -2.82 9.74
N ILE A 485 28.69 -2.00 8.73
CA ILE A 485 28.51 -2.33 7.31
C ILE A 485 29.51 -3.42 6.88
N SER A 486 30.62 -3.57 7.62
CA SER A 486 31.72 -4.47 7.30
C SER A 486 31.33 -5.96 7.26
N ASP A 487 30.48 -6.42 8.18
CA ASP A 487 30.05 -7.83 8.28
C ASP A 487 29.11 -8.26 7.14
N ARG A 488 28.43 -7.32 6.49
CA ARG A 488 27.44 -7.63 5.43
C ARG A 488 28.09 -8.16 4.14
N THR A 489 29.38 -7.90 3.95
CA THR A 489 30.15 -8.42 2.81
C THR A 489 30.33 -9.94 2.89
N ILE A 490 30.31 -10.49 4.11
CA ILE A 490 30.40 -11.94 4.35
C ILE A 490 29.23 -12.66 3.68
N ALA A 491 28.01 -12.15 3.84
CA ALA A 491 26.83 -12.76 3.25
C ALA A 491 26.89 -12.83 1.72
N LYS A 492 27.33 -11.73 1.07
CA LYS A 492 27.53 -11.70 -0.39
C LYS A 492 28.59 -12.70 -0.84
N THR A 493 29.68 -12.81 -0.10
CA THR A 493 30.78 -13.73 -0.41
C THR A 493 30.34 -15.20 -0.33
N ILE A 494 29.61 -15.57 0.72
CA ILE A 494 29.03 -16.92 0.88
C ILE A 494 28.11 -17.27 -0.28
N ILE A 495 27.16 -16.37 -0.61
CA ILE A 495 26.20 -16.59 -1.71
C ILE A 495 26.94 -16.75 -3.05
N GLN A 496 27.93 -15.90 -3.32
CA GLN A 496 28.70 -15.96 -4.55
C GLN A 496 29.49 -17.26 -4.66
N THR A 497 30.13 -17.70 -3.57
CA THR A 497 30.93 -18.94 -3.52
C THR A 497 30.04 -20.16 -3.78
N ALA A 498 28.84 -20.21 -3.20
CA ALA A 498 27.88 -21.28 -3.44
C ALA A 498 27.43 -21.34 -4.91
N ARG A 499 27.15 -20.18 -5.53
CA ARG A 499 26.77 -20.12 -6.95
C ARG A 499 27.91 -20.51 -7.88
N GLU A 500 29.14 -20.09 -7.59
CA GLU A 500 30.33 -20.50 -8.36
C GLU A 500 30.58 -22.01 -8.28
N ALA A 501 30.23 -22.63 -7.15
CA ALA A 501 30.21 -24.08 -6.98
C ALA A 501 28.98 -24.78 -7.63
N GLY A 502 28.12 -24.04 -8.34
CA GLY A 502 26.92 -24.58 -8.99
C GLY A 502 25.79 -24.97 -8.04
N ARG A 503 25.80 -24.44 -6.80
CA ARG A 503 24.80 -24.76 -5.77
C ARG A 503 23.72 -23.67 -5.68
N THR A 504 22.49 -24.10 -5.47
CA THR A 504 21.36 -23.22 -5.11
C THR A 504 20.91 -23.41 -3.67
N LEU A 505 21.42 -24.43 -2.97
CA LEU A 505 21.16 -24.66 -1.54
C LEU A 505 22.41 -24.31 -0.73
N LEU A 506 22.23 -23.46 0.28
CA LEU A 506 23.26 -23.22 1.28
C LEU A 506 23.18 -24.27 2.39
N THR A 507 24.33 -24.66 2.91
CA THR A 507 24.43 -25.53 4.08
C THR A 507 23.87 -24.80 5.32
N GLU A 508 23.53 -25.55 6.38
CA GLU A 508 23.06 -24.95 7.65
C GLU A 508 24.12 -24.00 8.24
N VAL A 509 25.40 -24.30 8.06
CA VAL A 509 26.51 -23.47 8.56
C VAL A 509 26.58 -22.15 7.81
N GLU A 510 26.58 -22.20 6.47
CA GLU A 510 26.54 -21.01 5.61
C GLU A 510 25.30 -20.16 5.90
N SER A 511 24.15 -20.80 6.09
CA SER A 511 22.88 -20.14 6.41
C SER A 511 22.96 -19.40 7.75
N LYS A 512 23.50 -20.05 8.80
CA LYS A 512 23.70 -19.43 10.11
C LYS A 512 24.73 -18.31 10.10
N GLN A 513 25.80 -18.43 9.30
CA GLN A 513 26.79 -17.36 9.13
C GLN A 513 26.18 -16.11 8.49
N ILE A 514 25.28 -16.28 7.50
CA ILE A 514 24.54 -15.16 6.91
C ILE A 514 23.65 -14.49 7.99
N LEU A 515 22.91 -15.27 8.79
CA LEU A 515 22.10 -14.71 9.88
C LEU A 515 22.95 -13.95 10.90
N ALA A 516 24.08 -14.52 11.32
CA ALA A 516 25.01 -13.90 12.25
C ALA A 516 25.61 -12.59 11.70
N ALA A 517 25.92 -12.52 10.40
CA ALA A 517 26.39 -11.30 9.73
C ALA A 517 25.37 -10.14 9.75
N TYR A 518 24.10 -10.44 10.00
CA TYR A 518 23.03 -9.46 10.20
C TYR A 518 22.65 -9.27 11.68
N GLY A 519 23.45 -9.80 12.61
CA GLY A 519 23.21 -9.69 14.04
C GLY A 519 22.02 -10.52 14.54
N ILE A 520 21.67 -11.61 13.84
CA ILE A 520 20.66 -12.58 14.29
C ILE A 520 21.40 -13.71 15.01
N PRO A 521 21.21 -13.90 16.34
CA PRO A 521 21.97 -14.90 17.08
C PRO A 521 21.62 -16.32 16.64
N THR A 522 22.64 -17.14 16.41
CA THR A 522 22.50 -18.55 16.00
C THR A 522 23.18 -19.47 17.00
N VAL A 523 22.66 -20.69 17.16
CA VAL A 523 23.33 -21.70 17.99
C VAL A 523 24.71 -22.05 17.43
N THR A 524 25.71 -22.17 18.29
CA THR A 524 27.06 -22.61 17.92
C THR A 524 26.98 -23.92 17.14
N THR A 525 27.55 -23.91 15.93
CA THR A 525 27.43 -25.04 14.99
C THR A 525 28.81 -25.34 14.42
N GLN A 526 29.31 -26.55 14.69
CA GLN A 526 30.61 -26.99 14.19
C GLN A 526 30.46 -28.22 13.29
N VAL A 527 31.23 -28.31 12.21
CA VAL A 527 31.16 -29.43 11.25
C VAL A 527 32.13 -30.54 11.66
N ALA A 528 31.66 -31.77 11.64
CA ALA A 528 32.44 -32.98 11.80
C ALA A 528 32.28 -33.89 10.59
N THR A 529 33.41 -34.25 9.98
CA THR A 529 33.47 -35.15 8.80
C THR A 529 33.74 -36.61 9.18
N SER A 530 33.90 -36.89 10.47
CA SER A 530 34.06 -38.24 11.01
C SER A 530 33.45 -38.36 12.40
N ALA A 531 33.11 -39.59 12.81
CA ALA A 531 32.59 -39.86 14.15
C ALA A 531 33.61 -39.48 15.26
N ALA A 532 34.91 -39.64 15.00
CA ALA A 532 35.96 -39.24 15.94
C ALA A 532 36.03 -37.72 16.13
N GLU A 533 35.90 -36.97 15.03
CA GLU A 533 35.81 -35.51 15.07
C GLU A 533 34.53 -35.04 15.77
N ALA A 534 33.39 -35.69 15.51
CA ALA A 534 32.12 -35.36 16.15
C ALA A 534 32.19 -35.51 17.68
N VAL A 535 32.85 -36.57 18.16
CA VAL A 535 33.08 -36.78 19.60
C VAL A 535 34.00 -35.71 20.19
N ARG A 536 35.12 -35.38 19.52
CA ARG A 536 36.04 -34.32 19.98
C ARG A 536 35.31 -32.98 20.13
N LEU A 537 34.54 -32.59 19.11
CA LEU A 537 33.75 -31.35 19.14
C LEU A 537 32.66 -31.38 20.21
N ALA A 538 32.03 -32.53 20.46
CA ALA A 538 31.04 -32.69 21.52
C ALA A 538 31.65 -32.54 22.92
N GLU A 539 32.88 -33.04 23.12
CA GLU A 539 33.64 -32.86 24.37
C GLU A 539 34.05 -31.41 24.60
N GLU A 540 34.42 -30.69 23.54
CA GLU A 540 34.74 -29.25 23.59
C GLU A 540 33.49 -28.39 23.89
N ILE A 541 32.35 -28.71 23.28
CA ILE A 541 31.08 -27.99 23.49
C ILE A 541 30.46 -28.31 24.86
N GLY A 542 30.62 -29.55 25.32
CA GLY A 542 29.98 -30.08 26.53
C GLY A 542 28.61 -30.71 26.26
N TYR A 543 28.32 -31.80 26.99
CA TYR A 543 27.08 -32.56 26.86
C TYR A 543 25.91 -31.96 27.67
N PRO A 544 24.64 -32.13 27.25
CA PRO A 544 24.22 -32.87 26.05
C PRO A 544 24.36 -32.06 24.74
N VAL A 545 24.61 -32.78 23.64
CA VAL A 545 24.74 -32.21 22.28
C VAL A 545 23.67 -32.75 21.33
N VAL A 546 23.60 -32.14 20.16
CA VAL A 546 22.75 -32.49 19.02
C VAL A 546 23.64 -32.77 17.82
N LEU A 547 23.36 -33.86 17.12
CA LEU A 547 23.90 -34.10 15.78
C LEU A 547 22.82 -33.86 14.72
N LYS A 548 23.17 -33.10 13.68
CA LYS A 548 22.35 -32.95 12.48
C LYS A 548 23.16 -33.28 11.24
N VAL A 549 22.53 -33.80 10.19
CA VAL A 549 23.21 -34.05 8.91
C VAL A 549 23.79 -32.77 8.32
N TYR A 550 25.05 -32.85 7.88
CA TYR A 550 25.73 -31.84 7.07
C TYR A 550 25.73 -32.32 5.60
N SER A 551 25.05 -31.56 4.74
CA SER A 551 24.84 -31.89 3.34
C SER A 551 24.62 -30.62 2.52
N GLU A 552 25.06 -30.63 1.28
CA GLU A 552 24.85 -29.55 0.30
C GLU A 552 23.56 -29.74 -0.52
N THR A 553 22.89 -30.88 -0.38
CA THR A 553 21.77 -31.29 -1.25
C THR A 553 20.49 -31.63 -0.50
N ILE A 554 20.56 -31.94 0.80
CA ILE A 554 19.40 -32.35 1.61
C ILE A 554 18.74 -31.11 2.20
N THR A 555 17.47 -30.87 1.87
CA THR A 555 16.68 -29.72 2.34
C THR A 555 16.02 -29.98 3.70
N HIS A 556 15.29 -31.10 3.84
CA HIS A 556 14.57 -31.46 5.07
C HIS A 556 15.28 -32.59 5.81
N LYS A 557 16.00 -32.22 6.87
CA LYS A 557 16.85 -33.13 7.64
C LYS A 557 16.04 -34.26 8.30
N THR A 558 14.83 -33.97 8.75
CA THR A 558 13.96 -34.94 9.42
C THR A 558 13.50 -36.06 8.48
N ASP A 559 13.32 -35.79 7.19
CA ASP A 559 12.87 -36.78 6.20
C ASP A 559 13.88 -37.92 6.02
N VAL A 560 15.16 -37.63 6.26
CA VAL A 560 16.26 -38.59 6.21
C VAL A 560 16.69 -39.10 7.59
N ASP A 561 15.87 -38.89 8.64
CA ASP A 561 16.24 -39.16 10.05
C ASP A 561 17.60 -38.52 10.43
N GLY A 562 17.92 -37.38 9.82
CA GLY A 562 19.21 -36.72 9.93
C GLY A 562 19.36 -35.86 11.17
N VAL A 563 18.54 -36.03 12.21
CA VAL A 563 18.56 -35.22 13.43
C VAL A 563 18.47 -36.13 14.65
N HIS A 564 19.51 -36.13 15.49
CA HIS A 564 19.57 -36.87 16.73
C HIS A 564 19.81 -35.90 17.90
N LEU A 565 18.85 -35.84 18.83
CA LEU A 565 18.83 -34.88 19.94
C LEU A 565 19.28 -35.50 21.27
N ASN A 566 19.68 -34.65 22.23
CA ASN A 566 19.93 -35.04 23.63
C ASN A 566 20.96 -36.17 23.79
N LEU A 567 22.07 -36.09 23.06
CA LEU A 567 23.20 -37.03 23.15
C LEU A 567 24.05 -36.67 24.36
N ARG A 568 24.19 -37.59 25.31
CA ARG A 568 24.72 -37.30 26.66
C ARG A 568 26.16 -37.72 26.89
N ASP A 569 26.74 -38.46 25.96
CA ASP A 569 28.11 -38.98 26.07
C ASP A 569 28.70 -39.29 24.69
N ALA A 570 30.00 -39.59 24.66
CA ALA A 570 30.76 -39.89 23.45
C ALA A 570 30.26 -41.14 22.70
N LYS A 571 29.67 -42.11 23.41
CA LYS A 571 29.14 -43.33 22.80
C LYS A 571 27.88 -43.01 22.00
N ALA A 572 26.94 -42.27 22.61
CA ALA A 572 25.72 -41.82 21.95
C ALA A 572 26.01 -40.95 20.71
N VAL A 573 27.05 -40.10 20.75
CA VAL A 573 27.49 -39.31 19.59
C VAL A 573 27.99 -40.20 18.45
N ARG A 574 28.79 -41.23 18.76
CA ARG A 574 29.33 -42.16 17.77
C ARG A 574 28.22 -42.97 17.11
N GLU A 575 27.31 -43.52 17.90
CA GLU A 575 26.14 -44.26 17.42
C GLU A 575 25.21 -43.38 16.56
N ALA A 576 24.98 -42.13 16.96
CA ALA A 576 24.17 -41.20 16.19
C ALA A 576 24.84 -40.80 14.86
N TYR A 577 26.16 -40.61 14.82
CA TYR A 577 26.89 -40.34 13.58
C TYR A 577 26.68 -41.47 12.56
N ASP A 578 26.92 -42.71 13.00
CA ASP A 578 26.81 -43.89 12.14
C ASP A 578 25.37 -44.11 11.67
N ALA A 579 24.38 -43.87 12.55
CA ALA A 579 22.96 -43.95 12.21
C ALA A 579 22.56 -42.93 11.13
N ILE A 580 22.99 -41.67 11.26
CA ILE A 580 22.71 -40.64 10.26
C ILE A 580 23.38 -41.00 8.92
N ALA A 581 24.65 -41.39 8.94
CA ALA A 581 25.39 -41.77 7.74
C ALA A 581 24.70 -42.93 6.99
N LEU A 582 24.27 -43.96 7.73
CA LEU A 582 23.54 -45.11 7.19
C LEU A 582 22.17 -44.70 6.62
N SER A 583 21.40 -43.90 7.36
CA SER A 583 20.07 -43.46 6.93
C SER A 583 20.13 -42.64 5.64
N VAL A 584 21.03 -41.67 5.56
CA VAL A 584 21.25 -40.84 4.37
C VAL A 584 21.69 -41.69 3.18
N SER A 585 22.67 -42.57 3.40
CA SER A 585 23.17 -43.47 2.36
C SER A 585 22.08 -44.39 1.80
N THR A 586 21.15 -44.83 2.65
CA THR A 586 20.06 -45.74 2.27
C THR A 586 18.92 -45.00 1.57
N LYS A 587 18.54 -43.82 2.06
CA LYS A 587 17.36 -43.08 1.55
C LYS A 587 17.64 -42.26 0.30
N VAL A 588 18.81 -41.61 0.23
CA VAL A 588 19.14 -40.66 -0.85
C VAL A 588 20.50 -40.93 -1.51
N GLY A 589 21.38 -41.72 -0.89
CA GLY A 589 22.66 -42.14 -1.45
C GLY A 589 23.87 -41.55 -0.71
N ALA A 590 24.99 -42.29 -0.69
CA ALA A 590 26.17 -41.95 0.12
C ALA A 590 26.82 -40.61 -0.25
N ASN A 591 26.75 -40.20 -1.51
CA ASN A 591 27.32 -38.94 -2.00
C ASN A 591 26.64 -37.69 -1.40
N HIS A 592 25.48 -37.84 -0.75
CA HIS A 592 24.73 -36.76 -0.13
C HIS A 592 25.09 -36.54 1.35
N PHE A 593 25.97 -37.37 1.92
CA PHE A 593 26.45 -37.26 3.30
C PHE A 593 27.86 -36.65 3.33
N ALA A 594 27.98 -35.39 3.75
CA ALA A 594 29.26 -34.71 3.92
C ALA A 594 29.76 -34.74 5.38
N GLY A 595 28.98 -35.33 6.30
CA GLY A 595 29.27 -35.40 7.73
C GLY A 595 28.07 -34.98 8.58
N VAL A 596 28.35 -34.49 9.78
CA VAL A 596 27.33 -33.96 10.70
C VAL A 596 27.74 -32.59 11.23
N THR A 597 26.77 -31.80 11.66
CA THR A 597 27.02 -30.66 12.54
C THR A 597 26.80 -31.05 14.00
N VAL A 598 27.73 -30.64 14.86
CA VAL A 598 27.65 -30.78 16.32
C VAL A 598 27.22 -29.44 16.93
N GLN A 599 26.16 -29.47 17.73
CA GLN A 599 25.55 -28.27 18.35
C GLN A 599 25.24 -28.54 19.84
N PRO A 600 25.33 -27.54 20.74
CA PRO A 600 24.86 -27.71 22.12
C PRO A 600 23.34 -27.94 22.15
N MET A 601 22.87 -28.83 23.03
CA MET A 601 21.44 -29.02 23.24
C MET A 601 20.87 -27.85 24.04
N VAL A 602 20.14 -26.96 23.37
CA VAL A 602 19.53 -25.80 24.03
C VAL A 602 18.31 -26.24 24.85
N ASN A 603 18.24 -25.77 26.09
CA ASN A 603 17.13 -26.08 26.99
C ASN A 603 15.85 -25.34 26.58
N LEU A 604 14.78 -26.10 26.29
CA LEU A 604 13.46 -25.61 25.89
C LEU A 604 12.54 -25.25 27.08
N LYS A 605 13.01 -25.36 28.32
CA LYS A 605 12.21 -24.96 29.49
C LYS A 605 12.00 -23.44 29.46
N ASN A 606 10.75 -23.02 29.63
CA ASN A 606 10.32 -21.61 29.65
C ASN A 606 10.65 -20.83 28.36
N SER A 607 10.65 -21.53 27.21
CA SER A 607 10.79 -20.91 25.90
C SER A 607 9.59 -21.16 25.00
N TYR A 608 9.50 -20.37 23.94
CA TYR A 608 8.58 -20.53 22.82
C TYR A 608 9.38 -20.84 21.56
N GLU A 609 8.84 -21.69 20.69
CA GLU A 609 9.36 -21.94 19.36
C GLU A 609 8.58 -21.09 18.36
N LEU A 610 9.29 -20.25 17.63
CA LEU A 610 8.75 -19.39 16.58
C LEU A 610 9.31 -19.81 15.22
N ILE A 611 8.61 -19.42 14.16
CA ILE A 611 9.11 -19.48 12.79
C ILE A 611 9.25 -18.07 12.25
N LEU A 612 10.37 -17.82 11.57
CA LEU A 612 10.61 -16.61 10.80
C LEU A 612 11.11 -17.03 9.42
N GLY A 613 10.43 -16.60 8.36
CA GLY A 613 10.74 -17.06 7.02
C GLY A 613 10.50 -16.00 5.95
N SER A 614 10.98 -16.26 4.73
CA SER A 614 10.68 -15.49 3.55
C SER A 614 10.61 -16.36 2.31
N SER A 615 9.67 -16.05 1.43
CA SER A 615 9.47 -16.71 0.13
C SER A 615 9.04 -15.70 -0.92
N ILE A 616 9.09 -16.08 -2.20
CA ILE A 616 8.67 -15.23 -3.31
C ILE A 616 7.19 -15.47 -3.66
N ASP A 617 6.38 -14.42 -3.58
CA ASP A 617 5.06 -14.37 -4.18
C ASP A 617 5.16 -13.87 -5.64
N ALA A 618 4.36 -14.47 -6.53
CA ALA A 618 4.39 -14.16 -7.96
C ALA A 618 3.96 -12.73 -8.31
N GLN A 619 3.19 -12.07 -7.44
CA GLN A 619 2.65 -10.73 -7.65
C GLN A 619 3.43 -9.67 -6.85
N PHE A 620 3.83 -9.98 -5.62
CA PHE A 620 4.44 -9.01 -4.70
C PHE A 620 5.95 -9.19 -4.46
N GLY A 621 6.56 -10.24 -5.02
CA GLY A 621 7.98 -10.53 -4.81
C GLY A 621 8.23 -11.09 -3.40
N PRO A 622 9.33 -10.74 -2.74
CA PRO A 622 9.65 -11.27 -1.40
C PRO A 622 8.59 -10.94 -0.35
N VAL A 623 8.16 -11.94 0.41
CA VAL A 623 7.21 -11.85 1.51
C VAL A 623 7.83 -12.46 2.76
N LEU A 624 7.59 -11.85 3.92
CA LEU A 624 8.02 -12.35 5.23
C LEU A 624 6.90 -13.14 5.92
N LEU A 625 7.30 -14.13 6.70
CA LEU A 625 6.45 -15.00 7.52
C LEU A 625 6.89 -14.93 8.97
N PHE A 626 5.94 -14.76 9.89
CA PHE A 626 6.16 -14.88 11.33
C PHE A 626 5.04 -15.73 11.93
N GLY A 627 5.34 -16.60 12.89
CA GLY A 627 4.32 -17.40 13.55
C GLY A 627 4.84 -18.36 14.60
N THR A 628 3.96 -19.25 15.04
CA THR A 628 4.34 -20.39 15.88
C THR A 628 5.23 -21.35 15.07
N GLY A 629 6.38 -21.74 15.63
CA GLY A 629 7.35 -22.64 15.00
C GLY A 629 7.20 -24.10 15.43
N GLY A 630 8.18 -24.92 15.06
CA GLY A 630 8.23 -26.35 15.38
C GLY A 630 7.66 -27.24 14.26
N GLN A 631 7.18 -28.43 14.63
CA GLN A 631 6.70 -29.43 13.65
C GLN A 631 5.22 -29.24 13.25
N LEU A 632 4.43 -28.53 14.06
CA LEU A 632 2.98 -28.42 13.88
C LEU A 632 2.54 -27.09 13.21
N VAL A 633 3.45 -26.41 12.53
CA VAL A 633 3.20 -25.11 11.88
C VAL A 633 2.01 -25.19 10.91
N GLU A 634 1.97 -26.23 10.08
CA GLU A 634 0.90 -26.43 9.09
C GLU A 634 -0.47 -26.72 9.72
N VAL A 635 -0.48 -27.28 10.93
CA VAL A 635 -1.71 -27.68 11.65
C VAL A 635 -2.33 -26.49 12.37
N PHE A 636 -1.51 -25.69 13.09
CA PHE A 636 -2.03 -24.55 13.85
C PHE A 636 -2.37 -23.35 12.98
N GLN A 637 -1.71 -23.21 11.83
CA GLN A 637 -1.86 -22.09 10.90
C GLN A 637 -1.76 -20.70 11.57
N ASP A 638 -1.05 -20.63 12.71
CA ASP A 638 -0.84 -19.40 13.45
C ASP A 638 0.32 -18.62 12.85
N ARG A 639 0.02 -17.90 11.76
CA ARG A 639 1.00 -17.14 10.99
C ARG A 639 0.49 -15.79 10.56
N ALA A 640 1.43 -14.84 10.47
CA ALA A 640 1.26 -13.54 9.87
C ALA A 640 2.21 -13.39 8.67
N LEU A 641 1.76 -12.64 7.67
CA LEU A 641 2.54 -12.29 6.48
C LEU A 641 2.78 -10.78 6.44
N GLY A 642 3.95 -10.38 5.93
CA GLY A 642 4.33 -8.98 5.82
C GLY A 642 5.22 -8.74 4.61
N LEU A 643 5.25 -7.50 4.12
CA LEU A 643 6.12 -7.10 3.02
C LEU A 643 7.38 -6.40 3.57
N PRO A 644 8.59 -6.79 3.13
CA PRO A 644 9.81 -6.06 3.44
C PRO A 644 9.84 -4.71 2.68
N PRO A 645 10.52 -3.67 3.22
CA PRO A 645 11.23 -3.66 4.50
C PRO A 645 10.27 -3.53 5.70
N LEU A 646 10.64 -4.20 6.80
CA LEU A 646 10.04 -3.98 8.12
C LEU A 646 10.79 -2.90 8.90
N ASN A 647 10.05 -2.32 9.83
CA ASN A 647 10.53 -1.51 10.94
C ASN A 647 9.92 -2.07 12.24
N THR A 648 10.26 -1.52 13.40
CA THR A 648 9.81 -2.04 14.70
C THR A 648 8.29 -2.03 14.85
N THR A 649 7.61 -0.95 14.44
CA THR A 649 6.14 -0.87 14.42
C THR A 649 5.51 -1.99 13.59
N LEU A 650 6.00 -2.23 12.38
CA LEU A 650 5.44 -3.24 11.48
C LEU A 650 5.75 -4.64 11.97
N ALA A 651 6.95 -4.86 12.54
CA ALA A 651 7.31 -6.11 13.17
C ALA A 651 6.35 -6.42 14.33
N ARG A 652 6.10 -5.45 15.22
CA ARG A 652 5.12 -5.57 16.31
C ARG A 652 3.73 -5.92 15.80
N ARG A 653 3.22 -5.16 14.82
CA ARG A 653 1.90 -5.38 14.22
C ARG A 653 1.80 -6.73 13.50
N MET A 654 2.89 -7.21 12.90
CA MET A 654 2.95 -8.55 12.32
C MET A 654 2.82 -9.62 13.40
N MET A 655 3.47 -9.44 14.55
CA MET A 655 3.31 -10.35 15.69
C MET A 655 1.89 -10.32 16.27
N GLU A 656 1.28 -9.14 16.45
CA GLU A 656 -0.07 -8.95 17.01
C GLU A 656 -1.18 -9.74 16.29
N GLN A 657 -0.95 -10.10 15.02
CA GLN A 657 -1.87 -10.88 14.21
C GLN A 657 -1.86 -12.38 14.55
N THR A 658 -0.88 -12.83 15.33
CA THR A 658 -0.72 -14.23 15.72
C THR A 658 -1.31 -14.48 17.11
N ARG A 659 -1.81 -15.69 17.32
CA ARG A 659 -2.28 -16.17 18.62
C ARG A 659 -1.12 -16.32 19.60
N ILE A 660 0.07 -16.70 19.12
CA ILE A 660 1.27 -16.83 19.96
C ILE A 660 1.68 -15.51 20.61
N TYR A 661 1.38 -14.35 20.00
CA TYR A 661 1.68 -13.05 20.59
C TYR A 661 1.09 -12.85 21.99
N LYS A 662 -0.15 -13.34 22.23
CA LYS A 662 -0.76 -13.31 23.57
C LYS A 662 0.06 -14.11 24.58
N ALA A 663 0.68 -15.22 24.16
CA ALA A 663 1.57 -16.00 25.02
C ALA A 663 2.92 -15.32 25.26
N LEU A 664 3.44 -14.60 24.25
CA LEU A 664 4.67 -13.80 24.35
C LEU A 664 4.53 -12.63 25.33
N GLN A 665 3.32 -12.09 25.52
CA GLN A 665 3.00 -11.06 26.53
C GLN A 665 2.97 -11.59 27.98
N GLY A 666 3.05 -12.91 28.16
CA GLY A 666 2.99 -13.56 29.46
C GLY A 666 1.61 -14.12 29.78
N VAL A 667 1.56 -15.41 30.11
CA VAL A 667 0.34 -16.15 30.46
C VAL A 667 0.56 -17.06 31.64
N ARG A 668 -0.44 -17.19 32.53
CA ARG A 668 -0.50 -18.16 33.64
C ARG A 668 0.79 -18.19 34.49
N GLY A 669 1.29 -17.02 34.87
CA GLY A 669 2.48 -16.90 35.73
C GLY A 669 3.84 -16.90 35.01
N ARG A 670 3.87 -17.05 33.68
CA ARG A 670 5.09 -16.80 32.88
C ARG A 670 5.27 -15.30 32.63
N LYS A 671 6.51 -14.82 32.75
CA LYS A 671 6.89 -13.46 32.35
C LYS A 671 6.80 -13.28 30.84
N ALA A 672 6.62 -12.05 30.41
CA ALA A 672 6.73 -11.67 29.01
C ALA A 672 8.13 -11.98 28.45
N VAL A 673 8.22 -12.14 27.14
CA VAL A 673 9.51 -12.16 26.43
C VAL A 673 9.98 -10.71 26.20
N ASN A 674 11.25 -10.52 25.88
CA ASN A 674 11.73 -9.22 25.42
C ASN A 674 11.20 -8.95 23.99
N LEU A 675 10.03 -8.32 23.91
CA LEU A 675 9.34 -8.00 22.64
C LEU A 675 10.15 -7.02 21.78
N GLU A 676 10.84 -6.07 22.39
CA GLU A 676 11.66 -5.08 21.68
C GLU A 676 12.84 -5.75 20.96
N ALA A 677 13.54 -6.67 21.62
CA ALA A 677 14.62 -7.43 21.01
C ALA A 677 14.11 -8.32 19.86
N LEU A 678 12.89 -8.88 19.99
CA LEU A 678 12.26 -9.66 18.92
C LEU A 678 11.87 -8.77 17.73
N GLU A 679 11.35 -7.56 17.97
CA GLU A 679 11.07 -6.56 16.93
C GLU A 679 12.33 -6.21 16.15
N GLN A 680 13.44 -5.95 16.83
CA GLN A 680 14.74 -5.68 16.20
C GLN A 680 15.23 -6.87 15.37
N LEU A 681 15.06 -8.10 15.86
CA LEU A 681 15.43 -9.32 15.12
C LEU A 681 14.62 -9.46 13.83
N LEU A 682 13.30 -9.20 13.88
CA LEU A 682 12.44 -9.20 12.68
C LEU A 682 12.87 -8.14 11.65
N VAL A 683 13.27 -6.95 12.12
CA VAL A 683 13.81 -5.90 11.24
C VAL A 683 15.12 -6.33 10.59
N ARG A 684 16.05 -6.90 11.35
CA ARG A 684 17.32 -7.45 10.83
C ARG A 684 17.08 -8.56 9.81
N PHE A 685 16.15 -9.47 10.09
CA PHE A 685 15.76 -10.52 9.15
C PHE A 685 15.17 -9.92 7.86
N SER A 686 14.31 -8.91 7.98
CA SER A 686 13.82 -8.17 6.82
C SER A 686 14.96 -7.54 6.01
N GLN A 687 16.03 -7.06 6.64
CA GLN A 687 17.18 -6.48 5.94
C GLN A 687 17.96 -7.54 5.15
N VAL A 688 18.11 -8.77 5.69
CA VAL A 688 18.69 -9.90 4.94
C VAL A 688 17.96 -10.09 3.61
N VAL A 689 16.64 -10.13 3.64
CA VAL A 689 15.79 -10.34 2.46
C VAL A 689 15.87 -9.17 1.47
N VAL A 690 15.93 -7.94 1.98
CA VAL A 690 16.02 -6.73 1.14
C VAL A 690 17.35 -6.64 0.41
N GLU A 691 18.45 -6.95 1.10
CA GLU A 691 19.81 -6.75 0.58
C GLU A 691 20.33 -7.94 -0.22
N GLN A 692 19.96 -9.17 0.17
CA GLN A 692 20.41 -10.40 -0.47
C GLN A 692 19.35 -10.92 -1.45
N ARG A 693 19.09 -10.16 -2.52
CA ARG A 693 18.05 -10.47 -3.54
C ARG A 693 18.20 -11.81 -4.25
N LEU A 694 19.39 -12.43 -4.17
CA LEU A 694 19.64 -13.77 -4.71
C LEU A 694 19.02 -14.89 -3.86
N ILE A 695 18.62 -14.60 -2.62
CA ILE A 695 17.87 -15.52 -1.76
C ILE A 695 16.43 -15.61 -2.28
N LYS A 696 16.04 -16.82 -2.69
CA LYS A 696 14.68 -17.18 -3.10
C LYS A 696 13.81 -17.55 -1.91
N GLU A 697 14.39 -18.24 -0.94
CA GLU A 697 13.70 -18.72 0.26
C GLU A 697 14.67 -18.68 1.44
N ILE A 698 14.20 -18.24 2.62
CA ILE A 698 14.97 -18.32 3.86
C ILE A 698 14.03 -18.69 5.00
N ASP A 699 14.39 -19.67 5.81
CA ASP A 699 13.59 -20.12 6.96
C ASP A 699 14.47 -20.26 8.21
N ILE A 700 13.97 -19.76 9.33
CA ILE A 700 14.44 -20.02 10.68
C ILE A 700 13.33 -20.79 11.38
N ASN A 701 13.50 -22.11 11.50
CA ASN A 701 12.57 -22.96 12.22
C ASN A 701 13.28 -24.10 12.96
N PRO A 702 13.37 -24.08 14.30
CA PRO A 702 12.79 -23.08 15.21
C PRO A 702 13.71 -21.89 15.51
N LEU A 703 13.11 -20.70 15.65
CA LEU A 703 13.66 -19.57 16.41
C LEU A 703 13.22 -19.69 17.86
N LEU A 704 14.15 -19.88 18.78
CA LEU A 704 13.86 -20.03 20.20
C LEU A 704 13.79 -18.67 20.90
N VAL A 705 12.73 -18.43 21.67
CA VAL A 705 12.53 -17.20 22.46
C VAL A 705 12.31 -17.55 23.93
N LYS A 706 13.12 -17.00 24.84
CA LYS A 706 12.99 -17.17 26.30
C LYS A 706 12.35 -15.95 26.97
N ALA A 707 11.70 -16.18 28.11
CA ALA A 707 11.14 -15.12 28.94
C ALA A 707 12.22 -14.18 29.53
N GLU A 708 11.84 -12.93 29.80
CA GLU A 708 12.72 -11.86 30.27
C GLU A 708 13.36 -12.15 31.64
N GLY A 709 14.66 -11.85 31.78
CA GLY A 709 15.47 -12.05 33.00
C GLY A 709 16.47 -13.23 32.96
N ILE A 710 16.59 -13.92 31.82
CA ILE A 710 17.63 -14.93 31.56
C ILE A 710 18.67 -14.27 30.63
N THR A 711 19.85 -13.96 31.14
CA THR A 711 20.84 -13.06 30.49
C THR A 711 21.67 -13.69 29.37
N GLU A 712 21.59 -15.00 29.13
CA GLU A 712 22.30 -15.66 28.02
C GLU A 712 21.32 -16.28 27.02
N ASN A 713 21.44 -15.90 25.75
CA ASN A 713 20.74 -16.50 24.60
C ASN A 713 19.21 -16.50 24.76
N SER A 714 18.60 -15.31 24.90
CA SER A 714 17.15 -15.14 24.98
C SER A 714 16.44 -15.29 23.63
N LEU A 715 17.14 -15.01 22.53
CA LEU A 715 16.69 -15.19 21.15
C LEU A 715 17.78 -15.96 20.39
N VAL A 716 17.50 -17.16 19.91
CA VAL A 716 18.49 -17.97 19.16
C VAL A 716 17.84 -18.76 18.04
N ALA A 717 18.36 -18.62 16.83
CA ALA A 717 18.05 -19.50 15.71
C ALA A 717 18.70 -20.87 15.91
N LEU A 718 17.88 -21.92 16.10
CA LEU A 718 18.35 -23.29 16.27
C LEU A 718 18.56 -23.99 14.92
N ASP A 719 17.81 -23.59 13.91
CA ASP A 719 17.95 -24.05 12.54
C ASP A 719 17.83 -22.89 11.56
N ALA A 720 18.44 -23.05 10.39
CA ALA A 720 18.37 -22.08 9.30
C ALA A 720 18.52 -22.78 7.94
N ARG A 721 17.67 -22.40 6.99
CA ARG A 721 17.71 -22.88 5.61
C ARG A 721 17.65 -21.70 4.66
N ILE A 722 18.55 -21.65 3.68
CA ILE A 722 18.56 -20.64 2.62
C ILE A 722 18.62 -21.33 1.26
N VAL A 723 17.67 -20.99 0.39
CA VAL A 723 17.65 -21.39 -1.02
C VAL A 723 17.85 -20.16 -1.89
N LEU A 724 18.75 -20.26 -2.86
CA LEU A 724 19.05 -19.22 -3.83
C LEU A 724 18.19 -19.39 -5.09
N HIS A 725 18.04 -18.32 -5.85
CA HIS A 725 17.50 -18.40 -7.20
C HIS A 725 18.40 -19.23 -8.12
N ASP A 726 17.82 -19.69 -9.24
CA ASP A 726 18.51 -20.51 -10.25
C ASP A 726 19.78 -19.82 -10.79
N LEU A 727 20.73 -20.61 -11.29
CA LEU A 727 22.07 -20.12 -11.65
C LEU A 727 22.06 -19.19 -12.88
N ASP A 728 21.07 -19.35 -13.76
CA ASP A 728 20.90 -18.63 -15.02
C ASP A 728 20.12 -17.31 -14.88
N ILE A 729 19.54 -17.03 -13.70
CA ILE A 729 18.79 -15.79 -13.49
C ILE A 729 19.71 -14.57 -13.58
N THR A 730 19.29 -13.58 -14.37
CA THR A 730 19.96 -12.27 -14.42
C THR A 730 19.44 -11.35 -13.31
N GLU A 731 20.22 -10.34 -12.94
CA GLU A 731 19.80 -9.35 -11.93
C GLU A 731 18.51 -8.61 -12.31
N ALA A 732 18.29 -8.40 -13.61
CA ALA A 732 17.07 -7.77 -14.14
C ALA A 732 15.82 -8.67 -14.00
N GLN A 733 16.00 -9.99 -13.96
CA GLN A 733 14.92 -10.98 -13.81
C GLN A 733 14.61 -11.30 -12.34
N LEU A 734 15.48 -10.91 -11.40
CA LEU A 734 15.22 -11.11 -9.99
C LEU A 734 13.92 -10.40 -9.59
N PRO A 735 13.05 -11.05 -8.80
CA PRO A 735 11.85 -10.42 -8.27
C PRO A 735 12.18 -9.05 -7.66
N LYS A 736 11.38 -8.05 -8.01
CA LYS A 736 11.47 -6.71 -7.42
C LYS A 736 10.71 -6.72 -6.10
N LEU A 737 11.22 -5.96 -5.13
CA LEU A 737 10.46 -5.65 -3.93
C LEU A 737 9.25 -4.80 -4.32
N ALA A 738 8.06 -5.15 -3.82
CA ALA A 738 6.86 -4.35 -4.02
C ALA A 738 6.94 -2.97 -3.36
N ILE A 739 7.83 -2.80 -2.37
CA ILE A 739 8.11 -1.52 -1.72
C ILE A 739 9.59 -1.21 -1.89
N ARG A 740 9.91 0.00 -2.36
CA ARG A 740 11.30 0.44 -2.48
C ARG A 740 11.94 0.56 -1.09
N PRO A 741 13.08 -0.10 -0.83
CA PRO A 741 13.76 0.01 0.45
C PRO A 741 14.46 1.36 0.61
N TYR A 742 14.93 1.65 1.83
CA TYR A 742 15.73 2.84 2.10
C TYR A 742 16.99 2.84 1.20
N PRO A 743 17.23 3.90 0.41
CA PRO A 743 18.28 3.89 -0.60
C PRO A 743 19.63 4.24 0.03
N THR A 744 20.24 3.25 0.69
CA THR A 744 21.52 3.37 1.40
C THR A 744 22.68 3.82 0.52
N GLN A 745 22.61 3.61 -0.79
CA GLN A 745 23.64 4.06 -1.73
C GLN A 745 23.83 5.58 -1.78
N TYR A 746 22.83 6.37 -1.34
CA TYR A 746 22.92 7.83 -1.28
C TYR A 746 23.38 8.36 0.08
N VAL A 747 23.76 7.47 1.01
CA VAL A 747 24.34 7.85 2.30
C VAL A 747 25.83 8.06 2.12
N SER A 748 26.32 9.28 2.36
CA SER A 748 27.76 9.54 2.39
C SER A 748 28.11 10.71 3.29
N SER A 749 29.31 10.67 3.87
CA SER A 749 29.88 11.83 4.55
C SER A 749 30.28 12.91 3.54
N TRP A 750 30.23 14.16 3.96
CA TRP A 750 30.69 15.34 3.22
C TRP A 750 31.22 16.38 4.19
N THR A 751 32.24 17.14 3.78
CA THR A 751 32.81 18.22 4.58
C THR A 751 32.41 19.56 4.00
N THR A 752 31.81 20.41 4.83
CA THR A 752 31.41 21.76 4.43
C THR A 752 32.63 22.68 4.25
N ARG A 753 32.42 23.88 3.67
CA ARG A 753 33.50 24.86 3.44
C ARG A 753 34.23 25.31 4.71
N ASN A 754 33.61 25.23 5.88
CA ASN A 754 34.22 25.61 7.15
C ASN A 754 34.88 24.43 7.88
N GLY A 755 34.94 23.24 7.26
CA GLY A 755 35.54 22.04 7.84
C GLY A 755 34.58 21.18 8.67
N MET A 756 33.32 21.57 8.84
CA MET A 756 32.31 20.76 9.55
C MET A 756 32.01 19.48 8.77
N GLN A 757 32.10 18.34 9.45
CA GLN A 757 31.72 17.03 8.91
C GLN A 757 30.21 16.83 9.05
N VAL A 758 29.56 16.43 7.96
CA VAL A 758 28.13 16.14 7.91
C VAL A 758 27.89 14.85 7.15
N THR A 759 26.76 14.20 7.41
CA THR A 759 26.29 13.05 6.63
C THR A 759 25.13 13.50 5.76
N ILE A 760 25.25 13.32 4.45
CA ILE A 760 24.12 13.51 3.54
C ILE A 760 23.49 12.15 3.30
N ARG A 761 22.20 12.04 3.58
CA ARG A 761 21.45 10.79 3.50
C ARG A 761 20.00 11.02 3.09
N PRO A 762 19.30 10.03 2.53
CA PRO A 762 17.85 10.12 2.36
C PRO A 762 17.14 10.37 3.70
N ILE A 763 16.09 11.18 3.67
CA ILE A 763 15.22 11.45 4.82
C ILE A 763 14.59 10.16 5.31
N ARG A 764 14.30 10.04 6.60
CA ARG A 764 13.58 8.93 7.20
C ARG A 764 12.35 9.47 7.93
N PRO A 765 11.30 8.67 8.16
CA PRO A 765 10.18 9.10 9.01
C PRO A 765 10.64 9.61 10.38
N GLU A 766 11.70 9.00 10.95
CA GLU A 766 12.33 9.37 12.22
C GLU A 766 12.91 10.78 12.28
N ASP A 767 13.11 11.42 11.13
CA ASP A 767 13.61 12.78 11.06
C ASP A 767 12.54 13.83 11.39
N GLU A 768 11.28 13.44 11.63
CA GLU A 768 10.19 14.38 11.96
C GLU A 768 10.57 15.37 13.09
N PRO A 769 11.09 14.93 14.26
CA PRO A 769 11.50 15.86 15.31
C PRO A 769 12.68 16.76 14.89
N LEU A 770 13.60 16.26 14.06
CA LEU A 770 14.71 17.05 13.54
C LEU A 770 14.22 18.11 12.54
N MET A 771 13.19 17.79 11.75
CA MET A 771 12.52 18.73 10.86
C MET A 771 11.77 19.83 11.62
N ILE A 772 11.17 19.51 12.77
CA ILE A 772 10.61 20.52 13.68
C ILE A 772 11.72 21.51 14.09
N LYS A 773 12.86 20.99 14.59
CA LYS A 773 14.01 21.82 14.98
C LYS A 773 14.49 22.70 13.82
N LEU A 774 14.65 22.14 12.62
CA LEU A 774 15.01 22.90 11.41
C LEU A 774 14.03 24.05 11.18
N HIS A 775 12.72 23.79 11.20
CA HIS A 775 11.70 24.81 10.93
C HIS A 775 11.69 25.97 11.94
N HIS A 776 12.12 25.74 13.19
CA HIS A 776 12.33 26.79 14.19
C HIS A 776 13.49 27.72 13.86
N THR A 777 14.48 27.27 13.07
CA THR A 777 15.65 28.08 12.70
C THR A 777 15.44 28.96 11.47
N LEU A 778 14.34 28.75 10.74
CA LEU A 778 14.08 29.41 9.45
C LEU A 778 13.52 30.83 9.60
N SER A 779 14.08 31.78 8.86
CA SER A 779 13.54 33.13 8.67
C SER A 779 12.26 33.14 7.84
N GLU A 780 11.45 34.20 7.96
CA GLU A 780 10.25 34.38 7.12
C GLU A 780 10.60 34.50 5.63
N GLU A 781 11.76 35.08 5.31
CA GLU A 781 12.27 35.17 3.93
C GLU A 781 12.59 33.79 3.36
N SER A 782 13.33 32.94 4.08
CA SER A 782 13.62 31.56 3.67
C SER A 782 12.35 30.73 3.49
N VAL A 783 11.32 30.96 4.31
CA VAL A 783 10.00 30.33 4.16
C VAL A 783 9.31 30.84 2.89
N PHE A 784 9.24 32.15 2.70
CA PHE A 784 8.61 32.75 1.53
C PHE A 784 9.26 32.28 0.23
N PHE A 785 10.60 32.25 0.17
CA PHE A 785 11.32 31.75 -1.00
C PHE A 785 11.12 30.27 -1.28
N ARG A 786 10.89 29.45 -0.25
CA ARG A 786 10.62 28.02 -0.43
C ARG A 786 9.18 27.72 -0.82
N TYR A 787 8.22 28.44 -0.25
CA TYR A 787 6.79 28.09 -0.29
C TYR A 787 5.95 29.07 -1.13
N PHE A 788 6.53 30.17 -1.61
CA PHE A 788 5.86 31.24 -2.37
C PHE A 788 4.78 32.00 -1.57
N HIS A 789 4.68 31.73 -0.27
CA HIS A 789 3.83 32.44 0.69
C HIS A 789 4.33 32.19 2.12
N LEU A 790 3.85 33.01 3.06
CA LEU A 790 4.15 32.83 4.48
C LEU A 790 3.26 31.75 5.09
N ILE A 791 3.88 30.78 5.76
CA ILE A 791 3.19 29.72 6.50
C ILE A 791 3.52 29.88 7.98
N LYS A 792 2.49 29.90 8.83
CA LYS A 792 2.68 30.01 10.28
C LYS A 792 3.53 28.85 10.79
N LEU A 793 4.41 29.11 11.75
CA LEU A 793 5.26 28.08 12.35
C LEU A 793 4.43 26.89 12.87
N SER A 794 3.29 27.14 13.52
CA SER A 794 2.38 26.10 14.00
C SER A 794 1.85 25.16 12.91
N GLN A 795 1.66 25.68 11.68
CA GLN A 795 1.29 24.87 10.52
C GLN A 795 2.51 24.13 9.95
N ARG A 796 3.69 24.79 9.92
CA ARG A 796 4.94 24.16 9.47
C ARG A 796 5.35 22.98 10.35
N ILE A 797 5.16 23.06 11.66
CA ILE A 797 5.54 21.98 12.60
C ILE A 797 4.39 21.01 12.92
N ALA A 798 3.25 21.10 12.22
CA ALA A 798 2.15 20.19 12.44
C ALA A 798 2.56 18.75 12.12
N HIS A 799 2.33 17.83 13.06
CA HIS A 799 2.67 16.41 12.93
C HIS A 799 2.16 15.81 11.61
N GLU A 800 0.85 15.96 11.32
CA GLU A 800 0.23 15.45 10.09
C GLU A 800 0.92 15.92 8.79
N ARG A 801 1.48 17.13 8.79
CA ARG A 801 2.23 17.70 7.67
C ARG A 801 3.64 17.10 7.61
N LEU A 802 4.38 17.10 8.72
CA LEU A 802 5.77 16.66 8.72
C LEU A 802 5.91 15.16 8.52
N THR A 803 5.00 14.34 9.05
CA THR A 803 5.01 12.89 8.80
C THR A 803 4.89 12.59 7.31
N ARG A 804 4.05 13.33 6.55
CA ARG A 804 3.97 13.20 5.08
C ARG A 804 5.26 13.62 4.37
N LEU A 805 5.97 14.60 4.91
CA LEU A 805 7.23 15.05 4.33
C LEU A 805 8.41 14.14 4.64
N CYS A 806 8.38 13.44 5.79
CA CYS A 806 9.47 12.57 6.21
C CYS A 806 9.26 11.12 5.73
N PHE A 807 8.01 10.66 5.65
CA PHE A 807 7.69 9.32 5.20
C PHE A 807 7.37 9.25 3.70
N LEU A 808 8.43 9.38 2.90
CA LEU A 808 8.31 9.43 1.44
C LEU A 808 8.19 8.06 0.79
N ASP A 809 7.65 8.08 -0.42
CA ASP A 809 7.88 7.03 -1.39
C ASP A 809 9.14 7.31 -2.20
N TYR A 810 10.24 6.62 -1.88
CA TYR A 810 11.50 6.78 -2.60
C TYR A 810 11.43 6.45 -4.09
N ASP A 811 10.38 5.78 -4.57
CA ASP A 811 10.18 5.55 -6.01
C ASP A 811 9.72 6.82 -6.73
N ARG A 812 9.07 7.73 -6.01
CA ARG A 812 8.44 8.95 -6.50
C ARG A 812 9.20 10.19 -6.11
N GLU A 813 9.56 10.27 -4.84
CA GLU A 813 10.22 11.42 -4.25
C GLU A 813 11.50 10.99 -3.55
N MET A 814 12.60 11.66 -3.87
CA MET A 814 13.83 11.56 -3.11
C MET A 814 14.02 12.86 -2.32
N ALA A 815 14.06 12.79 -0.99
CA ALA A 815 14.55 13.89 -0.20
C ALA A 815 15.85 13.49 0.51
N LEU A 816 16.88 14.32 0.35
CA LEU A 816 18.17 14.19 1.02
C LEU A 816 18.24 15.22 2.14
N VAL A 817 18.59 14.78 3.34
CA VAL A 817 18.87 15.63 4.50
C VAL A 817 20.37 15.73 4.72
N VAL A 818 20.82 16.88 5.19
CA VAL A 818 22.16 17.09 5.72
C VAL A 818 22.08 16.95 7.23
N ASP A 819 22.54 15.81 7.73
CA ASP A 819 22.54 15.43 9.13
C ASP A 819 23.91 15.77 9.76
N TYR A 820 23.89 16.57 10.81
CA TYR A 820 25.05 16.91 11.61
C TYR A 820 24.92 16.30 12.99
N GLU A 821 25.90 15.50 13.37
CA GLU A 821 26.04 14.96 14.72
C GLU A 821 27.05 15.83 15.48
N ASN A 822 26.63 16.42 16.59
CA ASN A 822 27.51 17.21 17.44
C ASN A 822 28.57 16.29 18.09
N PRO A 823 29.88 16.48 17.82
CA PRO A 823 30.92 15.62 18.36
C PRO A 823 31.02 15.60 19.89
N GLU A 824 30.55 16.64 20.58
CA GLU A 824 30.62 16.75 22.05
C GLU A 824 29.41 16.12 22.73
N THR A 825 28.23 16.20 22.13
CA THR A 825 26.96 15.77 22.75
C THR A 825 26.33 14.54 22.12
N GLY A 826 26.75 14.16 20.90
CA GLY A 826 26.11 13.12 20.08
C GLY A 826 24.72 13.52 19.56
N GLU A 827 24.30 14.78 19.74
CA GLU A 827 22.98 15.21 19.28
C GLU A 827 22.97 15.45 17.76
N HIS A 828 21.92 14.95 17.11
CA HIS A 828 21.67 15.16 15.69
C HIS A 828 20.88 16.45 15.40
N GLU A 829 21.26 17.16 14.32
CA GLU A 829 20.58 18.32 13.76
C GLU A 829 20.50 18.21 12.22
N VAL A 830 19.31 18.43 11.64
CA VAL A 830 19.17 18.55 10.18
C VAL A 830 19.41 20.01 9.77
N LEU A 831 20.45 20.24 8.96
CA LEU A 831 20.88 21.58 8.55
C LEU A 831 20.22 22.08 7.27
N ALA A 832 19.91 21.14 6.37
CA ALA A 832 19.34 21.42 5.05
C ALA A 832 18.62 20.20 4.50
N VAL A 833 17.67 20.44 3.59
CA VAL A 833 16.90 19.41 2.88
C VAL A 833 16.81 19.77 1.40
N GLY A 834 17.14 18.81 0.54
CA GLY A 834 16.89 18.88 -0.90
C GLY A 834 15.90 17.80 -1.30
N ARG A 835 14.89 18.14 -2.10
CA ARG A 835 13.87 17.21 -2.59
C ARG A 835 13.87 17.17 -4.11
N LEU A 836 13.63 15.99 -4.67
CA LEU A 836 13.39 15.71 -6.07
C LEU A 836 12.10 14.89 -6.18
N SER A 837 11.06 15.44 -6.81
CA SER A 837 9.73 14.85 -6.93
C SER A 837 9.42 14.55 -8.40
N LYS A 838 9.21 13.27 -8.76
CA LYS A 838 8.89 12.86 -10.12
C LYS A 838 7.48 13.31 -10.52
N LEU A 839 7.35 13.85 -11.72
CA LEU A 839 6.06 14.22 -12.30
C LEU A 839 5.34 12.96 -12.80
N HIS A 840 4.06 12.86 -12.47
CA HIS A 840 3.17 11.75 -12.80
C HIS A 840 3.25 11.32 -14.27
N GLY A 841 3.50 10.03 -14.50
CA GLY A 841 3.48 9.44 -15.85
C GLY A 841 4.52 10.00 -16.82
N THR A 842 5.57 10.68 -16.33
CA THR A 842 6.66 11.22 -17.15
C THR A 842 8.02 10.81 -16.59
N SER A 843 9.06 10.96 -17.42
CA SER A 843 10.46 10.84 -17.00
C SER A 843 11.03 12.20 -16.54
N GLU A 844 10.23 13.02 -15.89
CA GLU A 844 10.60 14.38 -15.47
C GLU A 844 10.45 14.51 -13.96
N ALA A 845 11.23 15.41 -13.35
CA ALA A 845 11.08 15.69 -11.93
C ALA A 845 11.32 17.15 -11.62
N GLU A 846 10.79 17.58 -10.49
CA GLU A 846 11.04 18.90 -9.94
C GLU A 846 11.90 18.82 -8.70
N PHE A 847 12.72 19.84 -8.48
CA PHE A 847 13.52 19.92 -7.26
C PHE A 847 13.14 21.11 -6.40
N ALA A 848 13.36 20.97 -5.09
CA ALA A 848 13.24 22.06 -4.13
C ALA A 848 14.31 21.94 -3.04
N ILE A 849 14.85 23.07 -2.58
CA ILE A 849 15.92 23.09 -1.58
C ILE A 849 15.57 24.06 -0.46
N LEU A 850 15.89 23.66 0.76
CA LEU A 850 15.75 24.46 1.96
C LEU A 850 17.02 24.32 2.80
N VAL A 851 17.65 25.43 3.15
CA VAL A 851 18.87 25.47 3.97
C VAL A 851 18.60 26.40 5.15
N SER A 852 18.89 25.95 6.37
CA SER A 852 18.79 26.78 7.56
C SER A 852 19.64 28.05 7.41
N ASP A 853 19.10 29.21 7.80
CA ASP A 853 19.74 30.52 7.59
C ASP A 853 21.16 30.57 8.18
N ARG A 854 21.40 29.89 9.31
CA ARG A 854 22.72 29.83 9.99
C ARG A 854 23.81 29.13 9.16
N TYR A 855 23.41 28.25 8.25
CA TYR A 855 24.31 27.39 7.49
C TYR A 855 24.31 27.71 5.97
N GLN A 856 23.66 28.81 5.58
CA GLN A 856 23.74 29.32 4.21
C GLN A 856 25.18 29.75 3.86
N CYS A 857 25.47 29.85 2.56
CA CYS A 857 26.81 30.16 2.02
C CYS A 857 27.93 29.12 2.30
N GLN A 858 27.63 28.00 2.98
CA GLN A 858 28.58 26.92 3.25
C GLN A 858 28.67 25.86 2.13
N GLY A 859 27.93 26.03 1.04
CA GLY A 859 27.92 25.13 -0.12
C GLY A 859 26.85 24.03 -0.08
N LEU A 860 26.08 23.93 1.01
CA LEU A 860 25.05 22.89 1.23
C LEU A 860 24.03 22.81 0.10
N GLY A 861 23.45 23.94 -0.33
CA GLY A 861 22.45 23.94 -1.41
C GLY A 861 23.01 23.46 -2.75
N THR A 862 24.27 23.80 -3.07
CA THR A 862 24.92 23.33 -4.30
C THR A 862 25.20 21.83 -4.24
N GLU A 863 25.71 21.33 -3.11
CA GLU A 863 26.01 19.90 -2.95
C GLU A 863 24.72 19.05 -2.97
N LEU A 864 23.66 19.51 -2.29
CA LEU A 864 22.35 18.85 -2.35
C LEU A 864 21.81 18.78 -3.77
N LEU A 865 21.79 19.89 -4.52
CA LEU A 865 21.30 19.88 -5.90
C LEU A 865 22.14 18.95 -6.78
N LYS A 866 23.47 18.96 -6.62
CA LYS A 866 24.37 18.06 -7.35
C LYS A 866 24.02 16.59 -7.10
N ARG A 867 23.78 16.19 -5.86
CA ARG A 867 23.38 14.82 -5.51
C ARG A 867 22.00 14.47 -6.02
N LEU A 868 21.05 15.41 -6.01
CA LEU A 868 19.74 15.19 -6.64
C LEU A 868 19.86 15.00 -8.16
N LEU A 869 20.82 15.65 -8.83
CA LEU A 869 21.11 15.37 -10.25
C LEU A 869 21.70 13.97 -10.44
N GLU A 870 22.53 13.49 -9.52
CA GLU A 870 23.04 12.10 -9.53
C GLU A 870 21.90 11.10 -9.36
N VAL A 871 21.03 11.31 -8.36
CA VAL A 871 19.78 10.53 -8.19
C VAL A 871 18.97 10.57 -9.50
N GLY A 872 18.81 11.74 -10.12
CA GLY A 872 18.08 11.86 -11.37
C GLY A 872 18.65 11.03 -12.53
N ARG A 873 19.98 10.83 -12.57
CA ARG A 873 20.62 9.96 -13.58
C ARG A 873 20.35 8.49 -13.28
N ASP A 874 20.47 8.09 -12.01
CA ASP A 874 20.22 6.72 -11.56
C ASP A 874 18.74 6.33 -11.78
N GLU A 875 17.83 7.29 -11.63
CA GLU A 875 16.40 7.17 -11.92
C GLU A 875 16.03 7.35 -13.40
N GLN A 876 17.03 7.53 -14.28
CA GLN A 876 16.85 7.70 -15.73
C GLN A 876 15.89 8.84 -16.12
N LEU A 877 15.93 9.95 -15.37
CA LEU A 877 15.14 11.13 -15.70
C LEU A 877 15.67 11.82 -16.96
N ARG A 878 14.75 12.37 -17.74
CA ARG A 878 15.01 13.14 -18.96
C ARG A 878 15.24 14.61 -18.63
N LEU A 879 14.43 15.19 -17.75
CA LEU A 879 14.42 16.60 -17.40
C LEU A 879 14.26 16.78 -15.90
N ILE A 880 15.04 17.70 -15.32
CA ILE A 880 14.82 18.20 -13.96
C ILE A 880 14.57 19.71 -14.04
N SER A 881 13.52 20.19 -13.36
CA SER A 881 13.16 21.61 -13.35
C SER A 881 12.81 22.15 -11.96
N ALA A 882 12.76 23.47 -11.81
CA ALA A 882 12.16 24.13 -10.66
C ALA A 882 11.65 25.51 -11.04
N GLU A 883 10.57 25.93 -10.39
CA GLU A 883 10.13 27.32 -10.36
C GLU A 883 10.80 28.04 -9.18
N ILE A 884 11.34 29.22 -9.45
CA ILE A 884 12.12 30.00 -8.49
C ILE A 884 11.62 31.45 -8.56
N LEU A 885 11.39 32.08 -7.42
CA LEU A 885 11.07 33.51 -7.39
C LEU A 885 12.19 34.34 -8.01
N THR A 886 11.84 35.35 -8.80
CA THR A 886 12.79 36.23 -9.48
C THR A 886 13.73 36.92 -8.49
N GLU A 887 13.27 37.19 -7.27
CA GLU A 887 14.04 37.78 -6.17
C GLU A 887 15.06 36.81 -5.55
N ASN A 888 14.88 35.49 -5.69
CA ASN A 888 15.77 34.48 -5.11
C ASN A 888 17.04 34.28 -5.96
N SER A 889 17.87 35.31 -6.03
CA SER A 889 19.14 35.33 -6.76
C SER A 889 20.17 34.30 -6.24
N ALA A 890 20.04 33.85 -4.98
CA ALA A 890 20.90 32.83 -4.41
C ALA A 890 20.64 31.46 -5.06
N MET A 891 19.37 31.05 -5.16
CA MET A 891 19.01 29.78 -5.79
C MET A 891 19.28 29.80 -7.30
N GLN A 892 19.00 30.92 -7.98
CA GLN A 892 19.33 31.07 -9.40
C GLN A 892 20.83 30.87 -9.68
N ARG A 893 21.73 31.46 -8.86
CA ARG A 893 23.18 31.24 -8.96
C ARG A 893 23.59 29.78 -8.71
N VAL A 894 22.91 29.08 -7.80
CA VAL A 894 23.16 27.64 -7.57
C VAL A 894 22.78 26.82 -8.80
N CYS A 895 21.65 27.13 -9.43
CA CYS A 895 21.20 26.50 -10.68
C CYS A 895 22.20 26.74 -11.83
N GLU A 896 22.57 28.00 -12.07
CA GLU A 896 23.54 28.37 -13.12
C GLU A 896 24.87 27.64 -12.95
N LYS A 897 25.38 27.56 -11.71
CA LYS A 897 26.64 26.86 -11.41
C LYS A 897 26.61 25.37 -11.76
N LEU A 898 25.43 24.75 -11.72
CA LEU A 898 25.24 23.33 -12.06
C LEU A 898 24.74 23.13 -13.49
N GLY A 899 24.71 24.19 -14.31
CA GLY A 899 24.42 24.12 -15.74
C GLY A 899 22.92 24.15 -16.10
N PHE A 900 22.06 24.57 -15.18
CA PHE A 900 20.65 24.81 -15.50
C PHE A 900 20.51 26.03 -16.41
N ARG A 901 19.53 25.97 -17.32
CA ARG A 901 19.08 27.11 -18.10
C ARG A 901 17.88 27.75 -17.41
N ILE A 902 17.89 29.07 -17.29
CA ILE A 902 16.82 29.83 -16.64
C ILE A 902 16.01 30.56 -17.70
N TYR A 903 14.70 30.41 -17.65
CA TYR A 903 13.74 31.03 -18.55
C TYR A 903 12.75 31.88 -17.76
N PRO A 904 12.34 33.06 -18.28
CA PRO A 904 11.23 33.81 -17.71
C PRO A 904 9.93 33.02 -17.89
N THR A 905 9.03 33.08 -16.90
CA THR A 905 7.69 32.47 -17.02
C THR A 905 6.64 33.52 -17.39
N VAL A 906 5.38 33.11 -17.54
CA VAL A 906 4.24 34.02 -17.77
C VAL A 906 4.01 34.92 -16.55
N ASP A 907 4.35 34.45 -15.35
CA ASP A 907 4.39 35.24 -14.14
C ASP A 907 5.76 35.92 -13.99
N ALA A 908 5.80 37.25 -14.06
CA ALA A 908 7.05 38.00 -13.96
C ALA A 908 7.76 37.83 -12.61
N ALA A 909 7.04 37.37 -11.57
CA ALA A 909 7.61 37.06 -10.26
C ALA A 909 8.35 35.72 -10.21
N VAL A 910 8.28 34.89 -11.28
CA VAL A 910 8.82 33.53 -11.29
C VAL A 910 9.67 33.27 -12.53
N VAL A 911 10.82 32.63 -12.31
CA VAL A 911 11.68 32.08 -13.36
C VAL A 911 11.70 30.55 -13.27
N ARG A 912 11.80 29.87 -14.42
CA ARG A 912 11.89 28.41 -14.52
C ARG A 912 13.32 28.00 -14.83
N ALA A 913 13.93 27.22 -13.95
CA ALA A 913 15.23 26.60 -14.17
C ALA A 913 15.06 25.17 -14.68
N GLU A 914 15.77 24.77 -15.73
CA GLU A 914 15.70 23.41 -16.29
C GLU A 914 17.08 22.85 -16.69
N ILE A 915 17.25 21.53 -16.55
CA ILE A 915 18.41 20.80 -17.04
C ILE A 915 18.00 19.43 -17.61
N LYS A 916 18.58 19.06 -18.75
CA LYS A 916 18.48 17.70 -19.29
C LYS A 916 19.46 16.80 -18.56
N VAL A 917 18.99 15.67 -18.04
CA VAL A 917 19.79 14.77 -17.18
C VAL A 917 20.39 13.62 -17.99
N ALA A 918 19.60 13.02 -18.88
CA ALA A 918 20.09 12.06 -19.87
C ALA A 918 20.54 12.80 -21.14
N GLY A 919 21.79 12.54 -21.56
CA GLY A 919 22.22 12.87 -22.91
C GLY A 919 21.53 11.91 -23.87
N GLU A 920 20.84 12.44 -24.89
CA GLU A 920 20.57 11.66 -26.10
C GLU A 920 21.93 11.11 -26.58
N ARG A 921 22.13 9.80 -26.43
CA ARG A 921 23.23 9.10 -27.11
C ARG A 921 22.84 8.88 -28.56
#